data_AF-A0A4V3HRH1-F1
#
_entry.id   AF-A0A4V3HRH1-F1
#
_cell.length_a   1.000
_cell.length_b   1.000
_cell.length_c   1.000
_cell.angle_alpha   90.00
_cell.angle_beta   90.00
_cell.angle_gamma   90.00
#
_symmetry.space_group_name_H-M   'P 1'
#
loop_
_entity.id
_entity.type
_entity.pdbx_description
1 polymer ?
#
loop_
_entity_poly.entity_id
_entity_poly.type
_entity_poly.pdbx_seq_one_letter_code
_entity_poly.pdbx_strand_id
1 'polypeptide(L)'
;MKSWLAIPPRSHFSLHNIPFGVISSKDNPKSRPAIAIGDHVLDLKEFTSRGGFSKADGVQPDQLSAFSQPTLNAFAELGRPVHRIIRSYLQEIFQENTSHPEVLKENAALRKAALLPKSETTSHLALAIGDYTDFFAGRNHAYNVGTLFRGPANALQPNYNHLPVAYHGRASSVVVSGTPLRRPWGQALPGPDATEPVFRPCARLDIELEMGMFVCRPNELGRLISVKDAEEYIFGYVLMNDWSARDIQQWEYVPLGPFNAKNFGTTISPWVVLADALEPFRTKGLENEVRLQSYLREERPDNVFDIKLEVALAVYTALAGIELACSQELISDSGRSGPPLELVHLYNDQWPTGIAVSSTGRKFSNYPGGLDPNNTNDGSNGKYTVAELFENNTERAYPSTDWNSPPGGAINFTTTPPTGANHQDHLIGVQSVVVDSANRLWILDTGRVQTPEGVLVTASVGGPKLIGVDLKSNSVIKTIVFPDTVAYPDSYLNDVRFDLNPNLTTSGQGVAYITDSSNEGRTGLITVDLGSGESWRHLDGSPYVQGDRQFLAFVWGRELYAYHPGRPASFLTFGADGIALGADGEKLYFGGVGNRYLYSIPTKRLLDNGPTSEIKAQAAVVTESQKGLSDGFETDTNGFIYHGNFEANAVNVFNPANGTDRVFLRDPRINWADTFSVATDGFIYFTNNQLAFGPSIFPGTDLRQRPFSLFRAQLPNGGSKVGSS
;
A
#
# COMPACT_ATOMS: atom_id res chain seq x y z
N MET A 1 3.23 34.91 -5.17
CA MET A 1 2.84 35.49 -3.86
C MET A 1 3.28 34.52 -2.76
N LYS A 2 3.90 34.98 -1.67
CA LYS A 2 4.33 34.10 -0.55
C LYS A 2 3.42 34.29 0.66
N SER A 3 3.20 33.22 1.42
CA SER A 3 2.32 33.18 2.59
C SER A 3 3.13 33.07 3.88
N TRP A 4 2.67 33.68 4.98
CA TRP A 4 3.25 33.42 6.32
C TRP A 4 2.80 32.07 6.90
N LEU A 5 1.65 31.55 6.45
CA LEU A 5 1.23 30.19 6.73
C LEU A 5 1.99 29.24 5.80
N ALA A 6 2.58 28.18 6.34
CA ALA A 6 3.27 27.17 5.54
C ALA A 6 2.28 26.48 4.59
N ILE A 7 2.59 26.53 3.29
CA ILE A 7 1.80 25.89 2.23
C ILE A 7 2.73 24.94 1.49
N PRO A 8 2.42 23.62 1.41
CA PRO A 8 3.23 22.69 0.65
C PRO A 8 3.39 23.11 -0.83
N PRO A 9 4.58 22.97 -1.45
CA PRO A 9 4.83 23.45 -2.82
C PRO A 9 3.91 22.87 -3.90
N ARG A 10 3.36 21.67 -3.66
CA ARG A 10 2.43 20.98 -4.58
C ARG A 10 0.97 21.03 -4.10
N SER A 11 0.64 21.84 -3.09
CA SER A 11 -0.73 21.95 -2.60
C SER A 11 -1.64 22.56 -3.66
N HIS A 12 -2.81 21.97 -3.86
CA HIS A 12 -3.86 22.54 -4.71
C HIS A 12 -4.45 23.83 -4.10
N PHE A 13 -4.26 24.06 -2.80
CA PHE A 13 -4.80 25.19 -2.06
C PHE A 13 -3.72 26.25 -1.82
N SER A 14 -3.12 26.72 -2.92
CA SER A 14 -2.15 27.80 -2.86
C SER A 14 -2.82 29.14 -2.53
N LEU A 15 -2.00 30.12 -2.15
CA LEU A 15 -2.45 31.50 -1.96
C LEU A 15 -3.01 32.12 -3.26
N HIS A 16 -2.69 31.56 -4.42
CA HIS A 16 -3.26 31.97 -5.70
C HIS A 16 -4.66 31.38 -5.95
N ASN A 17 -5.08 30.33 -5.22
CA ASN A 17 -6.35 29.65 -5.43
C ASN A 17 -7.48 30.20 -4.54
N ILE A 18 -7.38 30.07 -3.20
CA ILE A 18 -8.43 30.43 -2.22
C ILE A 18 -9.84 29.97 -2.67
N PRO A 19 -10.10 28.65 -2.76
CA PRO A 19 -11.42 28.14 -3.10
C PRO A 19 -12.34 28.16 -1.88
N PHE A 20 -13.64 28.26 -2.13
CA PHE A 20 -14.68 28.34 -1.10
C PHE A 20 -15.42 27.01 -1.00
N GLY A 21 -15.77 26.62 0.21
CA GLY A 21 -16.50 25.38 0.48
C GLY A 21 -17.36 25.49 1.72
N VAL A 22 -18.00 24.38 2.08
CA VAL A 22 -18.80 24.26 3.29
C VAL A 22 -18.21 23.14 4.14
N ILE A 23 -17.98 23.41 5.42
CA ILE A 23 -17.41 22.44 6.36
C ILE A 23 -18.29 22.24 7.60
N SER A 24 -18.11 21.11 8.26
CA SER A 24 -18.35 20.95 9.69
C SER A 24 -17.07 20.43 10.37
N SER A 25 -17.02 20.48 11.69
CA SER A 25 -15.92 19.92 12.48
C SER A 25 -16.47 19.13 13.66
N LYS A 26 -15.64 18.30 14.28
CA LYS A 26 -16.05 17.50 15.46
C LYS A 26 -16.64 18.38 16.58
N ASP A 27 -16.04 19.54 16.81
CA ASP A 27 -16.46 20.46 17.87
C ASP A 27 -17.65 21.36 17.45
N ASN A 28 -17.92 21.46 16.15
CA ASN A 28 -19.05 22.21 15.62
C ASN A 28 -19.67 21.49 14.42
N PRO A 29 -20.72 20.67 14.65
CA PRO A 29 -21.32 19.86 13.60
C PRO A 29 -22.16 20.67 12.61
N LYS A 30 -22.39 21.97 12.83
CA LYS A 30 -23.17 22.80 11.92
C LYS A 30 -22.35 23.19 10.69
N SER A 31 -22.90 22.92 9.52
CA SER A 31 -22.34 23.33 8.23
C SER A 31 -22.18 24.84 8.14
N ARG A 32 -21.05 25.29 7.61
CA ARG A 32 -20.73 26.72 7.43
C ARG A 32 -19.67 26.97 6.34
N PRO A 33 -19.70 28.13 5.69
CA PRO A 33 -18.69 28.57 4.73
C PRO A 33 -17.26 28.57 5.28
N ALA A 34 -16.33 28.13 4.46
CA ALA A 34 -14.90 28.17 4.71
C ALA A 34 -14.12 28.41 3.41
N ILE A 35 -12.83 28.72 3.54
CA ILE A 35 -11.85 28.58 2.44
C ILE A 35 -10.80 27.52 2.78
N ALA A 36 -10.18 26.92 1.76
CA ALA A 36 -9.02 26.04 1.94
C ALA A 36 -7.72 26.78 1.65
N ILE A 37 -6.69 26.53 2.47
CA ILE A 37 -5.34 27.13 2.32
C ILE A 37 -4.26 26.19 2.88
N GLY A 38 -3.39 25.67 2.02
CA GLY A 38 -2.44 24.62 2.38
C GLY A 38 -3.15 23.39 2.97
N ASP A 39 -2.72 22.97 4.16
CA ASP A 39 -3.33 21.86 4.91
C ASP A 39 -4.38 22.33 5.94
N HIS A 40 -4.85 23.57 5.82
CA HIS A 40 -5.81 24.19 6.74
C HIS A 40 -7.08 24.64 6.01
N VAL A 41 -8.12 24.88 6.80
CA VAL A 41 -9.33 25.57 6.38
C VAL A 41 -9.57 26.77 7.29
N LEU A 42 -9.97 27.90 6.72
CA LEU A 42 -10.39 29.07 7.48
C LEU A 42 -11.92 29.09 7.55
N ASP A 43 -12.45 28.89 8.74
CA ASP A 43 -13.86 29.01 9.10
C ASP A 43 -14.31 30.47 8.97
N LEU A 44 -15.05 30.78 7.92
CA LEU A 44 -15.42 32.16 7.60
C LEU A 44 -16.46 32.71 8.58
N LYS A 45 -17.22 31.86 9.27
CA LYS A 45 -18.15 32.28 10.30
C LYS A 45 -17.40 32.76 11.54
N GLU A 46 -16.46 31.96 12.05
CA GLU A 46 -15.63 32.34 13.19
C GLU A 46 -14.70 33.50 12.85
N PHE A 47 -14.16 33.53 11.62
CA PHE A 47 -13.35 34.64 11.15
C PHE A 47 -14.16 35.95 11.16
N THR A 48 -15.40 35.94 10.63
CA THR A 48 -16.26 37.12 10.60
C THR A 48 -16.69 37.57 12.00
N SER A 49 -17.18 36.64 12.84
CA SER A 49 -17.75 36.97 14.16
C SER A 49 -16.73 37.58 15.12
N ARG A 50 -15.44 37.36 14.86
CA ARG A 50 -14.31 37.85 15.67
C ARG A 50 -13.57 39.01 15.01
N GLY A 51 -14.19 39.68 14.03
CA GLY A 51 -13.64 40.88 13.40
C GLY A 51 -12.54 40.61 12.37
N GLY A 52 -12.49 39.41 11.80
CA GLY A 52 -11.52 39.03 10.76
C GLY A 52 -11.62 39.87 9.49
N PHE A 53 -12.78 40.47 9.22
CA PHE A 53 -13.01 41.42 8.11
C PHE A 53 -12.97 42.90 8.54
N SER A 54 -12.45 43.22 9.72
CA SER A 54 -12.40 44.60 10.24
C SER A 54 -11.54 45.56 9.40
N LYS A 55 -10.65 45.02 8.56
CA LYS A 55 -9.78 45.78 7.65
C LYS A 55 -10.15 45.60 6.17
N ALA A 56 -11.27 44.95 5.88
CA ALA A 56 -11.71 44.72 4.51
C ALA A 56 -12.43 45.96 3.97
N ASP A 57 -11.78 46.69 3.07
CA ASP A 57 -12.38 47.83 2.39
C ASP A 57 -13.40 47.37 1.33
N GLY A 58 -14.51 48.09 1.20
CA GLY A 58 -15.50 47.86 0.14
C GLY A 58 -16.47 46.70 0.39
N VAL A 59 -16.46 46.10 1.58
CA VAL A 59 -17.43 45.07 1.98
C VAL A 59 -18.35 45.62 3.08
N GLN A 60 -19.65 45.48 2.89
CA GLN A 60 -20.66 45.92 3.86
C GLN A 60 -20.94 44.82 4.91
N PRO A 61 -21.27 45.17 6.17
CA PRO A 61 -21.54 44.18 7.22
C PRO A 61 -22.69 43.20 6.91
N ASP A 62 -23.71 43.65 6.18
CA ASP A 62 -24.82 42.82 5.71
C ASP A 62 -24.35 41.77 4.69
N GLN A 63 -23.39 42.09 3.83
CA GLN A 63 -22.78 41.14 2.90
C GLN A 63 -22.01 40.02 3.62
N LEU A 64 -21.33 40.35 4.72
CA LEU A 64 -20.59 39.37 5.53
C LEU A 64 -21.51 38.38 6.27
N SER A 65 -22.79 38.72 6.45
CA SER A 65 -23.77 37.81 7.04
C SER A 65 -23.97 36.52 6.22
N ALA A 66 -23.59 36.54 4.93
CA ALA A 66 -23.54 35.36 4.08
C ALA A 66 -22.67 34.23 4.65
N PHE A 67 -21.60 34.55 5.39
CA PHE A 67 -20.74 33.55 6.01
C PHE A 67 -21.33 32.88 7.25
N SER A 68 -22.50 33.31 7.71
CA SER A 68 -23.26 32.63 8.77
C SER A 68 -24.26 31.61 8.25
N GLN A 69 -24.46 31.53 6.93
CA GLN A 69 -25.39 30.60 6.28
C GLN A 69 -24.84 29.16 6.27
N PRO A 70 -25.68 28.13 6.08
CA PRO A 70 -25.21 26.74 6.00
C PRO A 70 -24.57 26.38 4.65
N THR A 71 -24.77 27.21 3.61
CA THR A 71 -24.26 27.01 2.25
C THR A 71 -23.71 28.32 1.67
N LEU A 72 -23.04 28.25 0.51
CA LEU A 72 -22.49 29.42 -0.18
C LEU A 72 -23.50 30.20 -1.03
N ASN A 73 -24.78 29.81 -1.10
CA ASN A 73 -25.77 30.46 -1.98
C ASN A 73 -25.85 31.98 -1.76
N ALA A 74 -25.97 32.42 -0.51
CA ALA A 74 -26.04 33.85 -0.18
C ALA A 74 -24.76 34.60 -0.55
N PHE A 75 -23.59 33.95 -0.42
CA PHE A 75 -22.33 34.56 -0.83
C PHE A 75 -22.22 34.64 -2.34
N ALA A 76 -22.60 33.58 -3.05
CA ALA A 76 -22.65 33.55 -4.51
C ALA A 76 -23.53 34.71 -5.03
N GLU A 77 -24.72 34.93 -4.45
CA GLU A 77 -25.69 35.98 -4.86
C GLU A 77 -25.14 37.42 -4.85
N LEU A 78 -24.15 37.72 -3.99
CA LEU A 78 -23.47 39.02 -3.97
C LEU A 78 -22.75 39.33 -5.31
N GLY A 79 -22.35 38.26 -6.00
CA GLY A 79 -21.70 38.25 -7.30
C GLY A 79 -20.27 38.74 -7.35
N ARG A 80 -19.71 38.59 -8.54
CA ARG A 80 -18.26 38.62 -8.82
C ARG A 80 -17.50 39.82 -8.26
N PRO A 81 -18.00 41.08 -8.31
CA PRO A 81 -17.31 42.22 -7.68
C PRO A 81 -17.05 42.04 -6.18
N VAL A 82 -18.01 41.53 -5.41
CA VAL A 82 -17.83 41.29 -3.97
C VAL A 82 -16.91 40.09 -3.73
N HIS A 83 -17.02 39.06 -4.57
CA HIS A 83 -16.13 37.89 -4.50
C HIS A 83 -14.66 38.30 -4.69
N ARG A 84 -14.37 39.19 -5.65
CA ARG A 84 -13.02 39.74 -5.90
C ARG A 84 -12.48 40.49 -4.69
N ILE A 85 -13.30 41.32 -4.04
CA ILE A 85 -12.90 42.07 -2.85
C ILE A 85 -12.54 41.10 -1.72
N ILE A 86 -13.45 40.16 -1.40
CA ILE A 86 -13.22 39.18 -0.32
C ILE A 86 -11.99 38.31 -0.61
N ARG A 87 -11.86 37.79 -1.83
CA ARG A 87 -10.73 36.97 -2.26
C ARG A 87 -9.41 37.72 -2.10
N SER A 88 -9.36 38.96 -2.60
CA SER A 88 -8.15 39.80 -2.54
C SER A 88 -7.76 40.10 -1.10
N TYR A 89 -8.74 40.41 -0.25
CA TYR A 89 -8.53 40.62 1.18
C TYR A 89 -8.00 39.35 1.88
N LEU A 90 -8.60 38.19 1.62
CA LEU A 90 -8.10 36.93 2.19
C LEU A 90 -6.67 36.61 1.71
N GLN A 91 -6.35 36.90 0.45
CA GLN A 91 -4.97 36.79 -0.04
C GLN A 91 -4.03 37.72 0.72
N GLU A 92 -4.39 38.98 0.92
CA GLU A 92 -3.62 39.95 1.71
C GLU A 92 -3.43 39.47 3.16
N ILE A 93 -4.45 38.92 3.80
CA ILE A 93 -4.37 38.41 5.17
C ILE A 93 -3.35 37.27 5.31
N PHE A 94 -3.23 36.40 4.30
CA PHE A 94 -2.28 35.28 4.33
C PHE A 94 -0.88 35.63 3.77
N GLN A 95 -0.71 36.78 3.10
CA GLN A 95 0.58 37.19 2.54
C GLN A 95 1.66 37.35 3.61
N GLU A 96 2.88 36.89 3.32
CA GLU A 96 4.04 36.94 4.24
C GLU A 96 4.26 38.35 4.83
N ASN A 97 4.15 39.37 3.97
CA ASN A 97 4.28 40.79 4.29
C ASN A 97 2.92 41.51 4.37
N THR A 98 1.90 40.84 4.92
CA THR A 98 0.57 41.42 5.12
C THR A 98 0.64 42.77 5.85
N SER A 99 -0.16 43.73 5.39
CA SER A 99 -0.35 45.05 6.01
C SER A 99 -1.14 44.99 7.33
N HIS A 100 -1.79 43.84 7.58
CA HIS A 100 -2.71 43.61 8.70
C HIS A 100 -2.34 42.36 9.52
N PRO A 101 -1.09 42.23 10.01
CA PRO A 101 -0.67 41.05 10.75
C PRO A 101 -1.49 40.84 12.04
N GLU A 102 -2.02 41.91 12.63
CA GLU A 102 -2.84 41.91 13.83
C GLU A 102 -4.18 41.18 13.66
N VAL A 103 -4.67 41.03 12.43
CA VAL A 103 -5.96 40.38 12.16
C VAL A 103 -5.85 38.88 12.42
N LEU A 104 -4.86 38.20 11.80
CA LEU A 104 -4.73 36.74 11.87
C LEU A 104 -3.30 36.26 12.19
N LYS A 105 -2.26 36.81 11.57
CA LYS A 105 -0.86 36.34 11.72
C LYS A 105 -0.35 36.43 13.17
N GLU A 106 -0.72 37.47 13.91
CA GLU A 106 -0.31 37.71 15.30
C GLU A 106 -1.44 37.37 16.29
N ASN A 107 -2.66 37.20 15.79
CA ASN A 107 -3.84 36.87 16.60
C ASN A 107 -3.95 35.37 16.86
N ALA A 108 -3.22 34.88 17.87
CA ALA A 108 -3.23 33.47 18.26
C ALA A 108 -4.64 32.97 18.64
N ALA A 109 -5.47 33.80 19.28
CA ALA A 109 -6.82 33.44 19.68
C ALA A 109 -7.74 33.22 18.47
N LEU A 110 -7.71 34.13 17.49
CA LEU A 110 -8.49 33.98 16.26
C LEU A 110 -8.00 32.80 15.42
N ARG A 111 -6.69 32.62 15.27
CA ARG A 111 -6.15 31.44 14.54
C ARG A 111 -6.63 30.14 15.14
N LYS A 112 -6.55 29.99 16.47
CA LYS A 112 -7.02 28.77 17.14
C LYS A 112 -8.51 28.52 16.92
N ALA A 113 -9.32 29.58 16.84
CA ALA A 113 -10.77 29.45 16.67
C ALA A 113 -11.19 29.23 15.21
N ALA A 114 -10.53 29.89 14.26
CA ALA A 114 -10.99 29.97 12.87
C ALA A 114 -10.10 29.21 11.87
N LEU A 115 -8.82 28.96 12.15
CA LEU A 115 -7.91 28.28 11.24
C LEU A 115 -7.73 26.82 11.70
N LEU A 116 -8.54 25.93 11.14
CA LEU A 116 -8.62 24.53 11.55
C LEU A 116 -7.76 23.65 10.65
N PRO A 117 -7.14 22.57 11.16
CA PRO A 117 -6.52 21.55 10.32
C PRO A 117 -7.56 20.93 9.40
N LYS A 118 -7.26 20.83 8.09
CA LYS A 118 -8.21 20.27 7.12
C LYS A 118 -8.62 18.84 7.49
N SER A 119 -7.70 18.05 8.06
CA SER A 119 -7.93 16.67 8.53
C SER A 119 -8.95 16.55 9.66
N GLU A 120 -9.27 17.64 10.35
CA GLU A 120 -10.24 17.68 11.46
C GLU A 120 -11.62 18.22 11.02
N THR A 121 -11.82 18.38 9.71
CA THR A 121 -13.06 18.92 9.14
C THR A 121 -13.66 17.98 8.09
N THR A 122 -14.99 18.01 8.00
CA THR A 122 -15.76 17.29 6.97
C THR A 122 -16.30 18.30 5.97
N SER A 123 -16.01 18.12 4.69
CA SER A 123 -16.58 18.94 3.62
C SER A 123 -17.97 18.48 3.21
N HIS A 124 -18.83 19.43 2.83
CA HIS A 124 -20.21 19.19 2.38
C HIS A 124 -20.43 19.73 0.96
N LEU A 125 -21.63 19.54 0.41
CA LEU A 125 -22.05 20.25 -0.80
C LEU A 125 -21.98 21.76 -0.55
N ALA A 126 -21.31 22.46 -1.47
CA ALA A 126 -20.99 23.86 -1.30
C ALA A 126 -22.22 24.78 -1.45
N LEU A 127 -23.18 24.39 -2.29
CA LEU A 127 -24.42 25.12 -2.54
C LEU A 127 -25.62 24.17 -2.44
N ALA A 128 -26.77 24.72 -2.04
CA ALA A 128 -28.06 24.11 -2.30
C ALA A 128 -28.38 24.30 -3.78
N ILE A 129 -28.51 23.20 -4.52
CA ILE A 129 -28.67 23.19 -5.97
C ILE A 129 -30.17 23.20 -6.28
N GLY A 130 -30.66 24.29 -6.86
CA GLY A 130 -32.05 24.38 -7.33
C GLY A 130 -32.24 23.55 -8.59
N ASP A 131 -31.48 23.90 -9.64
CA ASP A 131 -31.48 23.22 -10.92
C ASP A 131 -30.06 22.80 -11.31
N TYR A 132 -29.96 21.69 -12.05
CA TYR A 132 -28.74 21.16 -12.63
C TYR A 132 -29.01 20.93 -14.13
N THR A 133 -28.17 21.50 -14.98
CA THR A 133 -28.21 21.33 -16.44
C THR A 133 -26.88 20.75 -16.88
N ASP A 134 -26.94 19.68 -17.66
CA ASP A 134 -25.78 19.03 -18.25
C ASP A 134 -25.68 19.39 -19.74
N PHE A 135 -24.50 19.80 -20.18
CA PHE A 135 -24.22 20.21 -21.54
C PHE A 135 -23.44 19.13 -22.29
N PHE A 136 -23.83 18.89 -23.54
CA PHE A 136 -23.14 18.00 -24.45
C PHE A 136 -22.05 18.73 -25.25
N ALA A 137 -21.27 19.60 -24.60
CA ALA A 137 -20.39 20.57 -25.28
C ALA A 137 -19.01 20.02 -25.72
N GLY A 138 -18.66 18.78 -25.36
CA GLY A 138 -17.40 18.15 -25.77
C GLY A 138 -17.45 17.61 -27.20
N ARG A 139 -16.89 18.33 -28.18
CA ARG A 139 -16.94 17.94 -29.62
C ARG A 139 -16.45 16.51 -29.89
N ASN A 140 -15.30 16.14 -29.35
CA ASN A 140 -14.71 14.80 -29.54
C ASN A 140 -15.59 13.72 -28.89
N HIS A 141 -16.13 14.00 -27.70
CA HIS A 141 -17.08 13.11 -27.04
C HIS A 141 -18.35 12.92 -27.87
N ALA A 142 -18.96 14.01 -28.35
CA ALA A 142 -20.15 13.96 -29.19
C ALA A 142 -19.93 13.22 -30.50
N TYR A 143 -18.77 13.39 -31.13
CA TYR A 143 -18.38 12.66 -32.33
C TYR A 143 -18.24 11.15 -32.04
N ASN A 144 -17.55 10.78 -30.97
CA ASN A 144 -17.34 9.37 -30.60
C ASN A 144 -18.66 8.67 -30.26
N VAL A 145 -19.48 9.28 -29.40
CA VAL A 145 -20.81 8.76 -29.05
C VAL A 145 -21.69 8.68 -30.30
N GLY A 146 -21.73 9.74 -31.09
CA GLY A 146 -22.52 9.77 -32.33
C GLY A 146 -22.11 8.70 -33.33
N THR A 147 -20.81 8.42 -33.45
CA THR A 147 -20.28 7.37 -34.31
C THR A 147 -20.77 5.99 -33.89
N LEU A 148 -20.80 5.70 -32.58
CA LEU A 148 -21.31 4.43 -32.06
C LEU A 148 -22.80 4.20 -32.37
N PHE A 149 -23.60 5.26 -32.42
CA PHE A 149 -25.06 5.15 -32.63
C PHE A 149 -25.49 5.33 -34.09
N ARG A 150 -24.79 6.14 -34.88
CA ARG A 150 -25.24 6.61 -36.21
C ARG A 150 -24.17 6.46 -37.31
N GLY A 151 -23.00 5.94 -36.96
CA GLY A 151 -21.84 5.88 -37.84
C GLY A 151 -21.12 7.24 -37.98
N PRO A 152 -19.87 7.24 -38.47
CA PRO A 152 -19.01 8.42 -38.46
C PRO A 152 -19.52 9.56 -39.37
N ALA A 153 -20.22 9.22 -40.46
CA ALA A 153 -20.79 10.20 -41.39
C ALA A 153 -21.93 11.02 -40.78
N ASN A 154 -22.62 10.49 -39.77
CA ASN A 154 -23.79 11.12 -39.12
C ASN A 154 -23.56 11.29 -37.61
N ALA A 155 -22.29 11.37 -37.19
CA ALA A 155 -21.91 11.40 -35.79
C ALA A 155 -22.47 12.64 -35.07
N LEU A 156 -22.21 13.83 -35.60
CA LEU A 156 -22.77 15.07 -35.09
C LEU A 156 -24.13 15.35 -35.73
N GLN A 157 -25.14 15.60 -34.91
CA GLN A 157 -26.45 16.02 -35.39
C GLN A 157 -26.38 17.45 -35.97
N PRO A 158 -27.29 17.82 -36.90
CA PRO A 158 -27.23 19.13 -37.57
C PRO A 158 -27.22 20.34 -36.63
N ASN A 159 -27.80 20.23 -35.44
CA ASN A 159 -27.86 21.30 -34.45
C ASN A 159 -26.55 21.48 -33.65
N TYR A 160 -25.67 20.47 -33.60
CA TYR A 160 -24.55 20.42 -32.66
C TYR A 160 -23.57 21.59 -32.78
N ASN A 161 -23.23 21.97 -34.02
CA ASN A 161 -22.30 23.08 -34.26
C ASN A 161 -22.97 24.46 -34.10
N HIS A 162 -24.30 24.52 -33.96
CA HIS A 162 -25.08 25.78 -33.97
C HIS A 162 -25.51 26.25 -32.58
N LEU A 163 -25.63 25.35 -31.60
CA LEU A 163 -26.02 25.66 -30.23
C LEU A 163 -25.39 24.66 -29.25
N PRO A 164 -25.15 25.06 -27.98
CA PRO A 164 -24.68 24.15 -26.95
C PRO A 164 -25.84 23.24 -26.51
N VAL A 165 -25.88 22.02 -27.05
CA VAL A 165 -26.92 21.03 -26.71
C VAL A 165 -26.83 20.70 -25.24
N ALA A 166 -27.98 20.61 -24.55
CA ALA A 166 -28.05 20.34 -23.12
C ALA A 166 -29.37 19.65 -22.75
N TYR A 167 -29.44 19.11 -21.53
CA TYR A 167 -30.66 18.61 -20.92
C TYR A 167 -30.67 18.93 -19.42
N HIS A 168 -31.86 18.87 -18.81
CA HIS A 168 -31.99 19.02 -17.36
C HIS A 168 -31.55 17.73 -16.67
N GLY A 169 -30.51 17.82 -15.85
CA GLY A 169 -30.09 16.76 -14.95
C GLY A 169 -30.93 16.73 -13.67
N ARG A 170 -30.54 15.89 -12.71
CA ARG A 170 -31.27 15.73 -11.45
C ARG A 170 -30.53 16.35 -10.27
N ALA A 171 -30.96 17.54 -9.86
CA ALA A 171 -30.37 18.26 -8.74
C ALA A 171 -30.35 17.45 -7.42
N SER A 172 -31.40 16.66 -7.14
CA SER A 172 -31.53 15.92 -5.88
C SER A 172 -30.50 14.80 -5.67
N SER A 173 -29.82 14.38 -6.73
CA SER A 173 -28.80 13.31 -6.69
C SER A 173 -27.40 13.81 -7.00
N VAL A 174 -27.20 15.14 -7.00
CA VAL A 174 -25.86 15.72 -6.94
C VAL A 174 -25.34 15.56 -5.51
N VAL A 175 -24.20 14.88 -5.36
CA VAL A 175 -23.59 14.53 -4.08
C VAL A 175 -22.13 15.01 -4.02
N VAL A 176 -21.62 15.22 -2.81
CA VAL A 176 -20.24 15.65 -2.60
C VAL A 176 -19.28 14.47 -2.77
N SER A 177 -18.07 14.74 -3.26
CA SER A 177 -16.96 13.77 -3.34
C SER A 177 -16.80 12.94 -2.06
N GLY A 178 -16.58 11.63 -2.24
CA GLY A 178 -16.54 10.65 -1.15
C GLY A 178 -17.88 9.97 -0.86
N THR A 179 -18.99 10.49 -1.39
CA THR A 179 -20.30 9.81 -1.27
C THR A 179 -20.32 8.55 -2.14
N PRO A 180 -20.67 7.37 -1.59
CA PRO A 180 -20.71 6.13 -2.34
C PRO A 180 -21.98 6.09 -3.19
N LEU A 181 -21.87 5.65 -4.43
CA LEU A 181 -23.02 5.45 -5.30
C LEU A 181 -23.29 3.96 -5.48
N ARG A 182 -24.56 3.58 -5.34
CA ARG A 182 -25.01 2.21 -5.58
C ARG A 182 -25.22 2.01 -7.08
N ARG A 183 -24.71 0.89 -7.62
CA ARG A 183 -25.01 0.46 -8.99
C ARG A 183 -26.52 0.44 -9.21
N PRO A 184 -27.06 1.19 -10.18
CA PRO A 184 -28.50 1.27 -10.39
C PRO A 184 -29.04 -0.04 -10.97
N TRP A 185 -30.30 -0.33 -10.64
CA TRP A 185 -31.11 -1.33 -11.32
C TRP A 185 -32.06 -0.62 -12.26
N GLY A 186 -32.31 -1.19 -13.43
CA GLY A 186 -33.22 -0.61 -14.40
C GLY A 186 -33.57 -1.56 -15.53
N GLN A 187 -34.41 -1.06 -16.44
CA GLN A 187 -34.74 -1.76 -17.67
C GLN A 187 -33.61 -1.60 -18.68
N ALA A 188 -33.17 -2.71 -19.27
CA ALA A 188 -32.22 -2.73 -20.36
C ALA A 188 -32.54 -3.87 -21.33
N LEU A 189 -32.18 -3.72 -22.60
CA LEU A 189 -32.30 -4.81 -23.57
C LEU A 189 -31.26 -5.90 -23.25
N PRO A 190 -31.65 -7.19 -23.20
CA PRO A 190 -30.73 -8.28 -22.90
C PRO A 190 -29.73 -8.57 -24.04
N GLY A 191 -30.01 -8.12 -25.27
CA GLY A 191 -29.13 -8.27 -26.42
C GLY A 191 -29.50 -7.34 -27.58
N PRO A 192 -28.70 -7.29 -28.66
CA PRO A 192 -28.84 -6.34 -29.76
C PRO A 192 -30.16 -6.44 -30.54
N ASP A 193 -30.67 -7.66 -30.70
CA ASP A 193 -31.92 -7.94 -31.45
C ASP A 193 -33.15 -8.02 -30.54
N ALA A 194 -32.98 -7.80 -29.23
CA ALA A 194 -34.08 -7.88 -28.28
C ALA A 194 -35.00 -6.65 -28.42
N THR A 195 -36.30 -6.88 -28.45
CA THR A 195 -37.32 -5.81 -28.45
C THR A 195 -37.96 -5.62 -27.09
N GLU A 196 -37.83 -6.60 -26.19
CA GLU A 196 -38.39 -6.58 -24.84
C GLU A 196 -37.28 -6.34 -23.80
N PRO A 197 -37.46 -5.40 -22.86
CA PRO A 197 -36.46 -5.13 -21.84
C PRO A 197 -36.52 -6.15 -20.70
N VAL A 198 -35.40 -6.30 -19.99
CA VAL A 198 -35.33 -7.01 -18.71
C VAL A 198 -34.96 -6.05 -17.58
N PHE A 199 -35.50 -6.28 -16.39
CA PHE A 199 -35.09 -5.55 -15.18
C PHE A 199 -33.88 -6.23 -14.55
N ARG A 200 -32.75 -5.52 -14.48
CA ARG A 200 -31.49 -6.08 -13.97
C ARG A 200 -30.58 -4.98 -13.38
N PRO A 201 -29.54 -5.35 -12.60
CA PRO A 201 -28.44 -4.43 -12.33
C PRO A 201 -27.81 -3.93 -13.64
N CYS A 202 -27.47 -2.65 -13.69
CA CYS A 202 -26.74 -2.05 -14.81
C CYS A 202 -25.47 -2.85 -15.11
N ALA A 203 -25.31 -3.28 -16.36
CA ALA A 203 -24.14 -4.03 -16.83
C ALA A 203 -23.02 -3.10 -17.33
N ARG A 204 -23.36 -1.85 -17.71
CA ARG A 204 -22.43 -0.89 -18.32
C ARG A 204 -22.42 0.42 -17.54
N LEU A 205 -21.90 0.36 -16.32
CA LEU A 205 -21.72 1.53 -15.46
C LEU A 205 -20.46 2.28 -15.87
N ASP A 206 -20.56 3.59 -15.97
CA ASP A 206 -19.53 4.43 -16.57
C ASP A 206 -19.39 5.78 -15.84
N ILE A 207 -18.24 6.42 -16.04
CA ILE A 207 -17.97 7.79 -15.59
C ILE A 207 -18.18 8.78 -16.74
N GLU A 208 -18.38 10.05 -16.40
CA GLU A 208 -18.20 11.17 -17.33
C GLU A 208 -17.35 12.23 -16.64
N LEU A 209 -16.12 12.41 -17.13
CA LEU A 209 -15.20 13.41 -16.59
C LEU A 209 -15.64 14.81 -17.04
N GLU A 210 -16.06 15.63 -16.08
CA GLU A 210 -16.64 16.93 -16.34
C GLU A 210 -16.14 18.01 -15.38
N MET A 211 -16.45 19.27 -15.73
CA MET A 211 -16.37 20.40 -14.84
C MET A 211 -17.77 21.00 -14.65
N GLY A 212 -18.18 21.16 -13.39
CA GLY A 212 -19.39 21.86 -13.02
C GLY A 212 -19.12 23.35 -12.83
N MET A 213 -20.12 24.17 -13.12
CA MET A 213 -20.06 25.62 -12.96
C MET A 213 -21.27 26.11 -12.15
N PHE A 214 -21.02 26.90 -11.10
CA PHE A 214 -22.08 27.53 -10.33
C PHE A 214 -22.38 28.94 -10.85
N VAL A 215 -23.66 29.26 -10.98
CA VAL A 215 -24.14 30.60 -11.33
C VAL A 215 -24.26 31.44 -10.05
N CYS A 216 -23.76 32.67 -10.08
CA CYS A 216 -23.71 33.54 -8.93
C CYS A 216 -24.93 34.47 -8.80
N ARG A 217 -25.68 34.77 -9.86
CA ARG A 217 -26.81 35.72 -9.80
C ARG A 217 -28.01 35.22 -10.59
N PRO A 218 -29.24 35.49 -10.15
CA PRO A 218 -30.42 35.21 -10.96
C PRO A 218 -30.55 36.22 -12.10
N ASN A 219 -31.31 35.85 -13.13
CA ASN A 219 -31.92 36.78 -14.08
C ASN A 219 -33.45 36.71 -13.94
N GLU A 220 -34.14 37.82 -14.22
CA GLU A 220 -35.60 37.85 -14.22
C GLU A 220 -36.15 36.91 -15.31
N LEU A 221 -37.24 36.20 -15.02
CA LEU A 221 -37.88 35.31 -15.99
C LEU A 221 -38.25 36.09 -17.26
N GLY A 222 -37.77 35.61 -18.42
CA GLY A 222 -37.96 36.28 -19.71
C GLY A 222 -36.88 37.31 -20.06
N ARG A 223 -35.96 37.63 -19.15
CA ARG A 223 -34.84 38.54 -19.39
C ARG A 223 -33.57 37.74 -19.71
N LEU A 224 -33.08 37.91 -20.93
CA LEU A 224 -31.85 37.26 -21.40
C LEU A 224 -30.59 37.88 -20.79
N ILE A 225 -29.59 37.03 -20.55
CA ILE A 225 -28.20 37.44 -20.26
C ILE A 225 -27.47 37.44 -21.60
N SER A 226 -26.83 38.56 -21.95
CA SER A 226 -26.02 38.61 -23.17
C SER A 226 -24.75 37.77 -23.01
N VAL A 227 -24.25 37.18 -24.10
CA VAL A 227 -22.99 36.39 -24.03
C VAL A 227 -21.81 37.22 -23.51
N LYS A 228 -21.83 38.54 -23.75
CA LYS A 228 -20.84 39.49 -23.23
C LYS A 228 -20.84 39.57 -21.70
N ASP A 229 -22.01 39.46 -21.08
CA ASP A 229 -22.17 39.59 -19.63
C ASP A 229 -22.13 38.23 -18.92
N ALA A 230 -22.20 37.12 -19.65
CA ALA A 230 -22.38 35.78 -19.11
C ALA A 230 -21.31 35.38 -18.07
N GLU A 231 -20.04 35.76 -18.29
CA GLU A 231 -18.97 35.43 -17.34
C GLU A 231 -19.13 36.11 -15.97
N GLU A 232 -19.79 37.28 -15.90
CA GLU A 232 -20.04 37.96 -14.64
C GLU A 232 -21.16 37.29 -13.80
N TYR A 233 -21.85 36.30 -14.39
CA TYR A 233 -22.81 35.43 -13.71
C TYR A 233 -22.18 34.13 -13.21
N ILE A 234 -20.87 33.92 -13.40
CA ILE A 234 -20.21 32.69 -12.97
C ILE A 234 -19.59 32.90 -11.59
N PHE A 235 -19.99 32.08 -10.61
CA PHE A 235 -19.38 32.06 -9.28
C PHE A 235 -18.02 31.37 -9.33
N GLY A 236 -17.99 30.16 -9.87
CA GLY A 236 -16.80 29.33 -9.91
C GLY A 236 -17.10 27.91 -10.34
N TYR A 237 -16.05 27.09 -10.27
CA TYR A 237 -16.00 25.78 -10.89
C TYR A 237 -15.66 24.68 -9.89
N VAL A 238 -16.13 23.47 -10.20
CA VAL A 238 -15.87 22.23 -9.47
C VAL A 238 -15.54 21.12 -10.46
N LEU A 239 -14.82 20.09 -10.00
CA LEU A 239 -14.77 18.83 -10.74
C LEU A 239 -16.12 18.12 -10.61
N MET A 240 -16.48 17.39 -11.65
CA MET A 240 -17.75 16.69 -11.72
C MET A 240 -17.60 15.31 -12.38
N ASN A 241 -18.33 14.34 -11.86
CA ASN A 241 -18.49 13.03 -12.46
C ASN A 241 -19.98 12.72 -12.62
N ASP A 242 -20.47 12.72 -13.86
CA ASP A 242 -21.86 12.41 -14.18
C ASP A 242 -22.03 10.90 -14.46
N TRP A 243 -22.22 10.15 -13.39
CA TRP A 243 -22.25 8.70 -13.45
C TRP A 243 -23.39 8.20 -14.33
N SER A 244 -23.07 7.22 -15.16
CA SER A 244 -23.94 6.85 -16.26
C SER A 244 -24.13 5.34 -16.40
N ALA A 245 -25.39 4.90 -16.49
CA ALA A 245 -25.75 3.51 -16.75
C ALA A 245 -26.10 3.31 -18.23
N ARG A 246 -25.10 2.98 -19.06
CA ARG A 246 -25.20 3.06 -20.53
C ARG A 246 -26.24 2.12 -21.14
N ASP A 247 -26.43 0.94 -20.56
CA ASP A 247 -27.41 -0.03 -21.01
C ASP A 247 -28.85 0.38 -20.70
N ILE A 248 -29.07 1.06 -19.56
CA ILE A 248 -30.36 1.69 -19.23
C ILE A 248 -30.59 2.89 -20.15
N GLN A 249 -29.58 3.74 -20.33
CA GLN A 249 -29.66 4.96 -21.14
C GLN A 249 -30.08 4.62 -22.58
N GLN A 250 -29.46 3.61 -23.18
CA GLN A 250 -29.73 3.20 -24.55
C GLN A 250 -31.20 2.79 -24.77
N TRP A 251 -31.85 2.21 -23.76
CA TRP A 251 -33.26 1.82 -23.83
C TRP A 251 -34.21 3.01 -23.63
N GLU A 252 -33.93 3.91 -22.69
CA GLU A 252 -34.89 4.95 -22.28
C GLU A 252 -34.77 6.28 -23.04
N TYR A 253 -33.62 6.58 -23.66
CA TYR A 253 -33.32 7.97 -24.05
C TYR A 253 -34.12 8.50 -25.24
N VAL A 254 -34.78 7.65 -26.02
CA VAL A 254 -35.55 8.08 -27.19
C VAL A 254 -37.03 8.19 -26.82
N PRO A 255 -37.70 9.33 -27.11
CA PRO A 255 -37.17 10.57 -27.70
C PRO A 255 -36.76 11.63 -26.66
N LEU A 256 -36.95 11.37 -25.36
CA LEU A 256 -36.97 12.42 -24.32
C LEU A 256 -35.62 12.77 -23.71
N GLY A 257 -34.55 12.08 -24.10
CA GLY A 257 -33.22 12.23 -23.52
C GLY A 257 -32.96 11.30 -22.33
N PRO A 258 -31.73 11.29 -21.79
CA PRO A 258 -31.34 10.45 -20.67
C PRO A 258 -32.13 10.80 -19.40
N PHE A 259 -32.47 9.79 -18.58
CA PHE A 259 -33.26 9.99 -17.37
C PHE A 259 -32.75 9.13 -16.19
N ASN A 260 -33.31 7.94 -15.95
CA ASN A 260 -32.90 7.08 -14.83
C ASN A 260 -31.44 6.66 -14.92
N ALA A 261 -30.90 6.59 -16.13
CA ALA A 261 -29.52 6.25 -16.38
C ALA A 261 -28.51 7.31 -15.90
N LYS A 262 -28.97 8.50 -15.51
CA LYS A 262 -28.16 9.61 -14.97
C LYS A 262 -28.60 10.00 -13.56
N ASN A 263 -29.90 9.94 -13.28
CA ASN A 263 -30.49 10.43 -12.04
C ASN A 263 -30.05 9.67 -10.77
N PHE A 264 -29.34 8.55 -10.88
CA PHE A 264 -28.90 7.76 -9.72
C PHE A 264 -27.73 8.40 -8.96
N GLY A 265 -26.95 9.29 -9.59
CA GLY A 265 -25.93 10.04 -8.88
C GLY A 265 -24.98 10.83 -9.78
N THR A 266 -24.73 12.07 -9.38
CA THR A 266 -23.72 12.94 -9.98
C THR A 266 -22.81 13.41 -8.84
N THR A 267 -21.49 13.27 -8.97
CA THR A 267 -20.56 13.66 -7.88
C THR A 267 -19.84 14.94 -8.22
N ILE A 268 -19.76 15.90 -7.28
CA ILE A 268 -18.95 17.12 -7.43
C ILE A 268 -17.88 17.27 -6.33
N SER A 269 -16.76 17.91 -6.67
CA SER A 269 -15.74 18.27 -5.66
C SER A 269 -16.25 19.32 -4.68
N PRO A 270 -15.84 19.30 -3.39
CA PRO A 270 -16.40 20.16 -2.35
C PRO A 270 -15.95 21.63 -2.39
N TRP A 271 -14.85 21.93 -3.06
CA TRP A 271 -14.23 23.26 -3.05
C TRP A 271 -14.46 23.96 -4.39
N VAL A 272 -15.22 25.04 -4.37
CA VAL A 272 -15.52 25.89 -5.52
C VAL A 272 -14.33 26.82 -5.77
N VAL A 273 -13.65 26.60 -6.89
CA VAL A 273 -12.60 27.49 -7.38
C VAL A 273 -13.27 28.68 -8.05
N LEU A 274 -13.14 29.89 -7.47
CA LEU A 274 -13.79 31.09 -8.03
C LEU A 274 -13.36 31.34 -9.48
N ALA A 275 -14.26 31.92 -10.29
CA ALA A 275 -13.96 32.22 -11.69
C ALA A 275 -12.68 33.07 -11.87
N ASP A 276 -12.48 34.06 -10.99
CA ASP A 276 -11.27 34.91 -11.02
C ASP A 276 -9.98 34.16 -10.66
N ALA A 277 -10.05 32.98 -10.01
CA ALA A 277 -8.88 32.14 -9.76
C ALA A 277 -8.32 31.51 -11.04
N LEU A 278 -9.21 31.28 -12.01
CA LEU A 278 -8.88 30.59 -13.25
C LEU A 278 -8.49 31.54 -14.38
N GLU A 279 -8.68 32.85 -14.20
CA GLU A 279 -8.33 33.89 -15.18
C GLU A 279 -6.91 33.75 -15.75
N PRO A 280 -5.85 33.43 -14.95
CA PRO A 280 -4.50 33.26 -15.48
C PRO A 280 -4.32 32.04 -16.41
N PHE A 281 -5.29 31.13 -16.46
CA PHE A 281 -5.22 29.88 -17.23
C PHE A 281 -6.05 29.96 -18.51
N ARG A 282 -6.49 31.14 -18.93
CA ARG A 282 -7.27 31.29 -20.15
C ARG A 282 -6.45 30.95 -21.39
N THR A 283 -7.12 30.35 -22.36
CA THR A 283 -6.55 29.97 -23.64
C THR A 283 -7.61 29.96 -24.74
N LYS A 284 -7.18 29.79 -25.98
CA LYS A 284 -8.06 29.72 -27.16
C LYS A 284 -8.75 28.34 -27.21
N GLY A 285 -10.07 28.34 -27.41
CA GLY A 285 -10.86 27.14 -27.61
C GLY A 285 -10.68 26.51 -29.00
N LEU A 286 -11.36 25.38 -29.22
CA LEU A 286 -11.45 24.76 -30.55
C LEU A 286 -12.21 25.67 -31.51
N GLU A 287 -11.77 25.73 -32.77
CA GLU A 287 -12.48 26.50 -33.79
C GLU A 287 -13.82 25.83 -34.12
N ASN A 288 -14.87 26.64 -34.25
CA ASN A 288 -16.17 26.17 -34.70
C ASN A 288 -16.24 26.24 -36.22
N GLU A 289 -16.68 25.14 -36.85
CA GLU A 289 -16.77 24.98 -38.31
C GLU A 289 -17.89 25.82 -38.94
N VAL A 290 -18.83 26.31 -38.13
CA VAL A 290 -19.93 27.15 -38.60
C VAL A 290 -19.88 28.54 -37.96
N ARG A 291 -20.36 29.53 -38.73
CA ARG A 291 -20.55 30.87 -38.20
C ARG A 291 -21.74 30.89 -37.23
N LEU A 292 -21.45 31.02 -35.94
CA LEU A 292 -22.47 31.14 -34.89
C LEU A 292 -23.42 32.33 -35.13
N GLN A 293 -24.64 32.25 -34.61
CA GLN A 293 -25.57 33.37 -34.58
C GLN A 293 -25.07 34.46 -33.62
N SER A 294 -25.48 35.72 -33.82
CA SER A 294 -24.91 36.88 -33.11
C SER A 294 -24.97 36.78 -31.59
N TYR A 295 -26.01 36.15 -31.04
CA TYR A 295 -26.20 36.02 -29.58
C TYR A 295 -25.23 35.04 -28.90
N LEU A 296 -24.52 34.18 -29.67
CA LEU A 296 -23.50 33.24 -29.16
C LEU A 296 -22.07 33.67 -29.54
N ARG A 297 -21.88 34.82 -30.18
CA ARG A 297 -20.55 35.30 -30.57
C ARG A 297 -19.89 36.03 -29.43
N GLU A 298 -18.84 35.45 -28.89
CA GLU A 298 -17.96 36.09 -27.91
C GLU A 298 -16.98 37.05 -28.59
N GLU A 299 -16.70 38.19 -27.95
CA GLU A 299 -15.70 39.14 -28.42
C GLU A 299 -14.27 38.67 -28.09
N ARG A 300 -14.13 37.89 -27.00
CA ARG A 300 -12.85 37.44 -26.46
C ARG A 300 -12.40 36.13 -27.15
N PRO A 301 -11.17 36.05 -27.68
CA PRO A 301 -10.66 34.84 -28.35
C PRO A 301 -10.16 33.75 -27.38
N ASP A 302 -9.75 34.11 -26.16
CA ASP A 302 -9.29 33.23 -25.09
C ASP A 302 -10.43 32.94 -24.09
N ASN A 303 -11.50 32.31 -24.58
CA ASN A 303 -12.75 32.08 -23.85
C ASN A 303 -12.86 30.72 -23.14
N VAL A 304 -11.79 29.93 -23.06
CA VAL A 304 -11.75 28.67 -22.32
C VAL A 304 -10.56 28.62 -21.36
N PHE A 305 -10.51 27.63 -20.47
CA PHE A 305 -9.43 27.45 -19.50
C PHE A 305 -8.56 26.22 -19.82
N ASP A 306 -7.25 26.37 -19.69
CA ASP A 306 -6.27 25.28 -19.71
C ASP A 306 -6.19 24.63 -18.32
N ILE A 307 -6.95 23.55 -18.14
CA ILE A 307 -7.03 22.81 -16.88
C ILE A 307 -6.71 21.36 -17.18
N LYS A 308 -5.65 20.86 -16.53
CA LYS A 308 -5.28 19.44 -16.61
C LYS A 308 -6.22 18.62 -15.74
N LEU A 309 -6.92 17.69 -16.37
CA LEU A 309 -7.84 16.76 -15.71
C LEU A 309 -7.29 15.35 -15.84
N GLU A 310 -7.33 14.59 -14.74
CA GLU A 310 -6.89 13.20 -14.68
C GLU A 310 -7.96 12.36 -13.98
N VAL A 311 -8.08 11.10 -14.40
CA VAL A 311 -8.94 10.10 -13.76
C VAL A 311 -8.09 8.90 -13.39
N ALA A 312 -8.23 8.46 -12.14
CA ALA A 312 -7.68 7.19 -11.67
C ALA A 312 -8.83 6.27 -11.28
N LEU A 313 -8.73 4.99 -11.66
CA LEU A 313 -9.67 3.94 -11.25
C LEU A 313 -8.93 2.96 -10.33
N ALA A 314 -9.39 2.88 -9.09
CA ALA A 314 -8.89 1.91 -8.11
C ALA A 314 -9.97 0.84 -7.90
N VAL A 315 -9.59 -0.44 -8.08
CA VAL A 315 -10.48 -1.56 -7.76
C VAL A 315 -10.29 -1.89 -6.29
N TYR A 316 -11.21 -1.42 -5.46
CA TYR A 316 -11.29 -1.86 -4.07
C TYR A 316 -12.00 -3.21 -4.03
N THR A 317 -11.25 -4.31 -3.85
CA THR A 317 -11.85 -5.56 -3.37
C THR A 317 -12.38 -5.29 -1.96
N ALA A 318 -13.70 -5.11 -1.88
CA ALA A 318 -14.39 -4.46 -0.78
C ALA A 318 -14.01 -4.99 0.61
N LEU A 319 -13.37 -4.15 1.42
CA LEU A 319 -13.54 -4.10 2.88
C LEU A 319 -13.52 -2.64 3.34
N ALA A 320 -14.67 -2.18 3.83
CA ALA A 320 -15.00 -0.92 4.53
C ALA A 320 -14.98 0.40 3.72
N GLY A 321 -15.99 1.28 3.78
CA GLY A 321 -17.22 1.31 4.56
C GLY A 321 -17.87 2.70 4.44
N ILE A 322 -19.18 2.75 4.20
CA ILE A 322 -20.05 3.90 4.45
C ILE A 322 -21.41 3.32 4.86
N GLU A 323 -21.72 3.38 6.15
CA GLU A 323 -23.08 3.17 6.65
C GLU A 323 -23.57 4.43 7.35
N LEU A 324 -24.69 4.94 6.85
CA LEU A 324 -25.63 5.81 7.55
C LEU A 324 -27.02 5.26 7.24
N ALA A 325 -27.38 4.17 7.92
CA ALA A 325 -28.72 3.66 8.12
C ALA A 325 -28.65 2.66 9.28
N CYS A 326 -29.65 2.62 10.16
CA CYS A 326 -29.77 1.62 11.21
C CYS A 326 -29.78 0.19 10.61
N SER A 327 -28.61 -0.38 10.37
CA SER A 327 -28.38 -1.81 10.35
C SER A 327 -28.11 -2.19 11.81
N GLN A 328 -28.58 -3.35 12.25
CA GLN A 328 -27.96 -3.94 13.43
C GLN A 328 -26.51 -4.21 13.04
N GLU A 329 -25.56 -3.49 13.63
CA GLU A 329 -24.12 -3.77 13.48
C GLU A 329 -23.88 -5.21 13.94
N LEU A 330 -23.88 -6.12 12.97
CA LEU A 330 -23.32 -7.45 13.19
C LEU A 330 -21.83 -7.24 13.43
N ILE A 331 -21.31 -7.84 14.49
CA ILE A 331 -19.88 -7.84 14.78
C ILE A 331 -19.17 -8.32 13.51
N SER A 332 -18.33 -7.46 12.95
CA SER A 332 -17.53 -7.74 11.76
C SER A 332 -16.06 -7.72 12.11
N ASP A 333 -15.29 -8.52 11.38
CA ASP A 333 -13.85 -8.56 11.54
C ASP A 333 -13.23 -7.29 10.96
N SER A 334 -12.60 -6.48 11.81
CA SER A 334 -11.93 -5.24 11.41
C SER A 334 -10.72 -5.48 10.50
N GLY A 335 -10.23 -6.72 10.42
CA GLY A 335 -9.04 -7.11 9.67
C GLY A 335 -7.74 -6.58 10.26
N ARG A 336 -7.78 -5.82 11.37
CA ARG A 336 -6.61 -5.20 12.00
C ARG A 336 -6.65 -5.37 13.52
N SER A 337 -5.50 -5.70 14.11
CA SER A 337 -5.32 -5.82 15.56
C SER A 337 -3.85 -5.62 15.92
N GLY A 338 -3.57 -5.22 17.17
CA GLY A 338 -2.21 -5.05 17.67
C GLY A 338 -1.57 -3.70 17.33
N PRO A 339 -0.23 -3.59 17.44
CA PRO A 339 0.49 -2.36 17.12
C PRO A 339 0.38 -1.99 15.63
N PRO A 340 0.54 -0.71 15.26
CA PRO A 340 0.51 -0.28 13.87
C PRO A 340 1.66 -0.92 13.08
N LEU A 341 1.36 -1.32 11.84
CA LEU A 341 2.33 -1.86 10.90
C LEU A 341 2.96 -0.74 10.05
N GLU A 342 4.27 -0.56 10.19
CA GLU A 342 5.06 0.49 9.53
C GLU A 342 5.87 -0.07 8.35
N LEU A 343 5.85 0.63 7.21
CA LEU A 343 6.70 0.32 6.06
C LEU A 343 8.11 0.86 6.27
N VAL A 344 9.11 0.02 6.05
CA VAL A 344 10.54 0.35 6.25
C VAL A 344 11.29 0.42 4.93
N HIS A 345 11.05 -0.52 4.02
CA HIS A 345 11.76 -0.61 2.75
C HIS A 345 10.87 -1.28 1.68
N LEU A 346 11.05 -0.86 0.43
CA LEU A 346 10.41 -1.44 -0.74
C LEU A 346 11.45 -2.11 -1.63
N TYR A 347 11.29 -3.41 -1.87
CA TYR A 347 12.18 -4.17 -2.76
C TYR A 347 11.62 -4.10 -4.18
N ASN A 348 12.33 -3.37 -5.05
CA ASN A 348 11.87 -3.08 -6.41
C ASN A 348 12.44 -4.03 -7.47
N ASP A 349 13.52 -4.75 -7.18
CA ASP A 349 14.19 -5.64 -8.15
C ASP A 349 14.11 -7.12 -7.73
N GLN A 350 15.01 -7.57 -6.85
CA GLN A 350 15.10 -8.98 -6.46
C GLN A 350 14.06 -9.36 -5.41
N TRP A 351 13.64 -10.63 -5.41
CA TRP A 351 12.66 -11.16 -4.47
C TRP A 351 13.33 -11.52 -3.13
N PRO A 352 12.96 -10.89 -2.00
CA PRO A 352 13.65 -11.07 -0.71
C PRO A 352 13.02 -12.18 0.14
N THR A 353 13.81 -12.82 1.00
CA THR A 353 13.30 -13.66 2.10
C THR A 353 13.74 -13.16 3.46
N GLY A 354 15.03 -12.90 3.66
CA GLY A 354 15.57 -12.53 4.97
C GLY A 354 15.65 -11.03 5.27
N ILE A 355 15.67 -10.73 6.57
CA ILE A 355 16.04 -9.43 7.11
C ILE A 355 16.86 -9.61 8.39
N ALA A 356 17.94 -8.85 8.51
CA ALA A 356 18.74 -8.73 9.73
C ALA A 356 18.96 -7.26 10.06
N VAL A 357 18.78 -6.89 11.33
CA VAL A 357 18.98 -5.52 11.81
C VAL A 357 20.11 -5.49 12.85
N SER A 358 21.10 -4.65 12.59
CA SER A 358 22.24 -4.40 13.48
C SER A 358 21.90 -3.46 14.64
N SER A 359 22.72 -3.46 15.68
CA SER A 359 22.55 -2.56 16.84
C SER A 359 22.73 -1.08 16.49
N THR A 360 23.34 -0.78 15.33
CA THR A 360 23.50 0.59 14.80
C THR A 360 22.43 0.95 13.77
N GLY A 361 21.43 0.08 13.56
CA GLY A 361 20.30 0.34 12.65
C GLY A 361 20.56 0.03 11.17
N ARG A 362 21.75 -0.49 10.80
CA ARG A 362 22.00 -1.05 9.46
C ARG A 362 21.15 -2.29 9.24
N LYS A 363 20.66 -2.49 8.02
CA LYS A 363 19.70 -3.52 7.64
C LYS A 363 20.25 -4.33 6.48
N PHE A 364 20.12 -5.64 6.54
CA PHE A 364 20.64 -6.55 5.53
C PHE A 364 19.57 -7.55 5.12
N SER A 365 19.41 -7.80 3.84
CA SER A 365 18.50 -8.81 3.31
C SER A 365 19.21 -9.77 2.39
N ASN A 366 18.64 -10.96 2.23
CA ASN A 366 19.07 -11.92 1.24
C ASN A 366 17.98 -12.23 0.21
N TYR A 367 18.45 -12.73 -0.93
CA TYR A 367 17.69 -12.99 -2.13
C TYR A 367 18.07 -14.39 -2.61
N PRO A 368 17.29 -15.42 -2.26
CA PRO A 368 17.68 -16.81 -2.51
C PRO A 368 17.48 -17.17 -3.98
N GLY A 369 18.55 -17.57 -4.65
CA GLY A 369 18.48 -18.18 -5.99
C GLY A 369 17.84 -19.58 -5.96
N GLY A 370 17.80 -20.24 -4.80
CA GLY A 370 17.20 -21.56 -4.63
C GLY A 370 15.67 -21.60 -4.70
N LEU A 371 15.01 -20.45 -4.55
CA LEU A 371 13.54 -20.32 -4.59
C LEU A 371 13.04 -19.44 -5.75
N ASP A 372 13.91 -18.61 -6.34
CA ASP A 372 13.57 -17.78 -7.49
C ASP A 372 14.75 -17.75 -8.48
N PRO A 373 14.59 -18.25 -9.72
CA PRO A 373 15.68 -18.25 -10.69
C PRO A 373 16.09 -16.83 -11.12
N ASN A 374 15.25 -15.82 -10.92
CA ASN A 374 15.60 -14.42 -11.19
C ASN A 374 16.58 -13.83 -10.17
N ASN A 375 16.81 -14.52 -9.05
CA ASN A 375 17.83 -14.19 -8.07
C ASN A 375 19.16 -14.91 -8.33
N THR A 376 19.21 -15.89 -9.24
CA THR A 376 20.43 -16.66 -9.54
C THR A 376 21.45 -15.78 -10.27
N ASN A 377 22.66 -15.70 -9.71
CA ASN A 377 23.79 -15.04 -10.36
C ASN A 377 24.38 -15.95 -11.45
N ASP A 378 24.44 -15.49 -12.70
CA ASP A 378 25.00 -16.22 -13.85
C ASP A 378 26.44 -15.81 -14.21
N GLY A 379 27.08 -15.01 -13.36
CA GLY A 379 28.41 -14.44 -13.56
C GLY A 379 28.42 -13.12 -14.33
N SER A 380 27.29 -12.68 -14.88
CA SER A 380 27.22 -11.50 -15.76
C SER A 380 26.00 -10.59 -15.54
N ASN A 381 24.93 -11.10 -14.90
CA ASN A 381 23.67 -10.38 -14.73
C ASN A 381 23.62 -9.38 -13.56
N GLY A 382 24.70 -9.29 -12.78
CA GLY A 382 24.81 -8.35 -11.65
C GLY A 382 23.89 -8.66 -10.46
N LYS A 383 23.28 -9.85 -10.40
CA LYS A 383 22.45 -10.26 -9.27
C LYS A 383 23.31 -10.59 -8.06
N TYR A 384 22.88 -10.15 -6.89
CA TYR A 384 23.53 -10.47 -5.61
C TYR A 384 22.58 -11.30 -4.75
N THR A 385 23.12 -12.07 -3.83
CA THR A 385 22.31 -12.89 -2.92
C THR A 385 22.21 -12.27 -1.53
N VAL A 386 23.03 -11.28 -1.19
CA VAL A 386 22.92 -10.47 0.03
C VAL A 386 23.15 -8.99 -0.28
N ALA A 387 22.34 -8.11 0.32
CA ALA A 387 22.54 -6.66 0.24
C ALA A 387 22.29 -5.94 1.56
N GLU A 388 22.94 -4.79 1.71
CA GLU A 388 22.58 -3.76 2.68
C GLU A 388 21.50 -2.84 2.11
N LEU A 389 20.52 -2.48 2.95
CA LEU A 389 19.35 -1.65 2.59
C LEU A 389 19.54 -0.19 3.04
N PHE A 390 19.11 0.76 2.20
CA PHE A 390 19.23 2.20 2.43
C PHE A 390 17.87 2.93 2.36
N GLU A 391 17.78 4.11 2.98
CA GLU A 391 16.52 4.86 3.23
C GLU A 391 15.71 5.25 1.98
N ASN A 392 16.31 5.24 0.80
CA ASN A 392 15.67 5.58 -0.47
C ASN A 392 15.18 4.34 -1.26
N ASN A 393 14.99 3.20 -0.58
CA ASN A 393 14.64 1.92 -1.19
C ASN A 393 15.72 1.43 -2.19
N THR A 394 16.98 1.74 -1.93
CA THR A 394 18.12 1.23 -2.71
C THR A 394 18.92 0.22 -1.90
N GLU A 395 19.64 -0.62 -2.64
CA GLU A 395 20.25 -1.85 -2.15
C GLU A 395 21.67 -1.95 -2.71
N ARG A 396 22.61 -2.45 -1.92
CA ARG A 396 24.00 -2.68 -2.35
C ARG A 396 24.48 -4.05 -1.90
N ALA A 397 25.08 -4.79 -2.83
CA ALA A 397 25.69 -6.08 -2.56
C ALA A 397 26.60 -6.03 -1.31
N TYR A 398 26.43 -6.99 -0.40
CA TYR A 398 27.12 -7.07 0.87
C TYR A 398 27.67 -8.50 1.11
N PRO A 399 28.86 -8.70 1.70
CA PRO A 399 29.81 -7.67 2.20
C PRO A 399 30.49 -6.87 1.10
N SER A 400 30.49 -7.37 -0.13
CA SER A 400 31.00 -6.68 -1.31
C SER A 400 30.38 -7.25 -2.57
N THR A 401 30.58 -6.56 -3.69
CA THR A 401 30.25 -7.07 -5.02
C THR A 401 31.03 -8.35 -5.35
N ASP A 402 32.31 -8.42 -4.97
CA ASP A 402 33.19 -9.56 -5.24
C ASP A 402 32.64 -10.84 -4.59
N TRP A 403 32.30 -10.77 -3.29
CA TRP A 403 31.69 -11.91 -2.59
C TRP A 403 30.37 -12.36 -3.20
N ASN A 404 29.61 -11.47 -3.86
CA ASN A 404 28.35 -11.83 -4.52
C ASN A 404 28.52 -12.24 -6.00
N SER A 405 29.76 -12.30 -6.51
CA SER A 405 30.07 -12.54 -7.93
C SER A 405 30.94 -13.79 -8.08
N PRO A 406 30.41 -15.00 -7.81
CA PRO A 406 31.17 -16.24 -7.96
C PRO A 406 31.70 -16.39 -9.40
N PRO A 407 32.97 -16.80 -9.60
CA PRO A 407 33.54 -16.98 -10.92
C PRO A 407 32.74 -17.97 -11.77
N GLY A 408 32.22 -17.52 -12.93
CA GLY A 408 31.38 -18.35 -13.80
C GLY A 408 29.93 -18.50 -13.34
N GLY A 409 29.52 -17.79 -12.29
CA GLY A 409 28.16 -17.81 -11.74
C GLY A 409 27.96 -18.82 -10.61
N ALA A 410 26.74 -18.86 -10.08
CA ALA A 410 26.36 -19.70 -8.95
C ALA A 410 26.12 -21.18 -9.31
N ILE A 411 26.10 -21.52 -10.61
CA ILE A 411 25.89 -22.88 -11.11
C ILE A 411 27.16 -23.41 -11.74
N ASN A 412 27.57 -24.60 -11.34
CA ASN A 412 28.63 -25.35 -11.98
C ASN A 412 28.07 -26.25 -13.09
N PHE A 413 28.22 -25.79 -14.33
CA PHE A 413 27.81 -26.55 -15.53
C PHE A 413 28.86 -27.58 -15.99
N THR A 414 30.00 -27.73 -15.32
CA THR A 414 31.00 -28.76 -15.69
C THR A 414 30.66 -30.14 -15.14
N THR A 415 29.65 -30.27 -14.29
CA THR A 415 29.15 -31.54 -13.77
C THR A 415 27.90 -31.99 -14.52
N THR A 416 27.63 -33.31 -14.55
CA THR A 416 26.42 -33.89 -15.14
C THR A 416 25.75 -34.83 -14.13
N PRO A 417 24.59 -34.46 -13.54
CA PRO A 417 23.86 -33.20 -13.75
C PRO A 417 24.61 -31.96 -13.20
N PRO A 418 24.24 -30.74 -13.62
CA PRO A 418 24.78 -29.50 -13.05
C PRO A 418 24.55 -29.42 -11.54
N THR A 419 25.49 -28.79 -10.85
CA THR A 419 25.48 -28.61 -9.39
C THR A 419 25.62 -27.15 -9.02
N GLY A 420 25.38 -26.79 -7.76
CA GLY A 420 25.76 -25.47 -7.26
C GLY A 420 27.28 -25.32 -7.26
N ALA A 421 27.76 -24.12 -7.53
CA ALA A 421 29.18 -23.81 -7.40
C ALA A 421 29.62 -23.94 -5.92
N ASN A 422 30.90 -24.22 -5.69
CA ASN A 422 31.46 -24.50 -4.35
C ASN A 422 32.61 -23.56 -3.97
N HIS A 423 32.60 -22.35 -4.50
CA HIS A 423 33.53 -21.30 -4.10
C HIS A 423 33.30 -20.95 -2.62
N GLN A 424 34.29 -21.21 -1.77
CA GLN A 424 34.20 -20.97 -0.32
C GLN A 424 34.38 -19.50 0.05
N ASP A 425 34.97 -18.73 -0.85
CA ASP A 425 35.24 -17.29 -0.79
C ASP A 425 34.20 -16.44 -1.52
N HIS A 426 33.09 -17.05 -1.95
CA HIS A 426 31.97 -16.38 -2.62
C HIS A 426 30.63 -16.92 -2.09
N LEU A 427 29.58 -16.12 -2.26
CA LEU A 427 28.20 -16.46 -1.95
C LEU A 427 27.55 -17.10 -3.19
N ILE A 428 26.81 -18.19 -2.97
CA ILE A 428 26.20 -18.99 -4.03
C ILE A 428 24.69 -18.85 -4.01
N GLY A 429 24.03 -19.28 -2.94
CA GLY A 429 22.57 -19.24 -2.79
C GLY A 429 22.20 -19.04 -1.32
N VAL A 430 22.26 -17.79 -0.86
CA VAL A 430 22.00 -17.43 0.54
C VAL A 430 20.52 -17.48 0.84
N GLN A 431 20.17 -18.20 1.89
CA GLN A 431 18.79 -18.38 2.34
C GLN A 431 18.45 -17.59 3.61
N SER A 432 19.43 -17.37 4.51
CA SER A 432 19.19 -16.59 5.73
C SER A 432 20.37 -15.69 6.10
N VAL A 433 20.04 -14.54 6.69
CA VAL A 433 20.98 -13.58 7.25
C VAL A 433 20.51 -13.17 8.64
N VAL A 434 21.42 -13.15 9.60
CA VAL A 434 21.10 -12.84 11.00
C VAL A 434 22.24 -12.05 11.62
N VAL A 435 21.92 -10.99 12.36
CA VAL A 435 22.90 -10.29 13.20
C VAL A 435 22.85 -10.89 14.60
N ASP A 436 23.98 -11.38 15.10
CA ASP A 436 24.08 -11.92 16.45
C ASP A 436 24.16 -10.82 17.54
N SER A 437 24.18 -11.22 18.80
CA SER A 437 24.27 -10.28 19.93
C SER A 437 25.65 -9.59 20.06
N ALA A 438 26.69 -10.10 19.39
CA ALA A 438 27.98 -9.45 19.26
C ALA A 438 28.02 -8.43 18.09
N ASN A 439 26.89 -8.18 17.44
CA ASN A 439 26.72 -7.28 16.29
C ASN A 439 27.58 -7.69 15.08
N ARG A 440 27.68 -9.00 14.83
CA ARG A 440 28.27 -9.59 13.61
C ARG A 440 27.15 -10.06 12.71
N LEU A 441 27.28 -9.87 11.39
CA LEU A 441 26.34 -10.45 10.44
C LEU A 441 26.78 -11.87 10.11
N TRP A 442 25.87 -12.81 10.24
CA TRP A 442 26.05 -14.17 9.79
C TRP A 442 25.18 -14.43 8.56
N ILE A 443 25.77 -15.11 7.58
CA ILE A 443 25.19 -15.39 6.27
C ILE A 443 25.19 -16.92 6.10
N LEU A 444 23.99 -17.50 5.97
CA LEU A 444 23.81 -18.93 5.75
C LEU A 444 23.58 -19.21 4.27
N ASP A 445 24.56 -19.85 3.64
CA ASP A 445 24.57 -20.18 2.23
C ASP A 445 24.24 -21.66 2.05
N THR A 446 23.22 -21.95 1.25
CA THR A 446 22.77 -23.31 0.95
C THR A 446 23.67 -24.01 -0.06
N GLY A 447 24.45 -23.25 -0.84
CA GLY A 447 25.15 -23.76 -2.01
C GLY A 447 24.22 -24.23 -3.13
N ARG A 448 22.92 -23.91 -3.08
CA ARG A 448 21.91 -24.34 -4.06
C ARG A 448 21.20 -23.14 -4.67
N VAL A 449 20.99 -23.22 -5.99
CA VAL A 449 20.29 -22.22 -6.79
C VAL A 449 19.45 -22.90 -7.87
N GLN A 450 18.48 -22.21 -8.45
CA GLN A 450 17.71 -22.72 -9.57
C GLN A 450 18.37 -22.37 -10.90
N THR A 451 18.33 -23.29 -11.86
CA THR A 451 18.60 -23.00 -13.28
C THR A 451 17.55 -22.04 -13.83
N PRO A 452 17.78 -21.42 -15.01
CA PRO A 452 16.76 -20.57 -15.66
C PRO A 452 15.40 -21.27 -15.88
N GLU A 453 15.40 -22.60 -15.99
CA GLU A 453 14.19 -23.43 -16.12
C GLU A 453 13.51 -23.74 -14.77
N GLY A 454 14.03 -23.22 -13.66
CA GLY A 454 13.49 -23.43 -12.31
C GLY A 454 13.90 -24.75 -11.66
N VAL A 455 14.95 -25.42 -12.16
CA VAL A 455 15.45 -26.67 -11.56
C VAL A 455 16.43 -26.36 -10.44
N LEU A 456 16.10 -26.72 -9.21
CA LEU A 456 17.00 -26.59 -8.07
C LEU A 456 18.15 -27.60 -8.16
N VAL A 457 19.39 -27.13 -8.32
CA VAL A 457 20.56 -28.00 -8.41
C VAL A 457 20.98 -28.51 -7.02
N THR A 458 21.63 -29.67 -6.97
CA THR A 458 22.21 -30.18 -5.73
C THR A 458 23.46 -29.39 -5.36
N ALA A 459 23.71 -29.23 -4.06
CA ALA A 459 24.91 -28.58 -3.56
C ALA A 459 26.15 -29.45 -3.81
N SER A 460 27.26 -28.80 -4.11
CA SER A 460 28.59 -29.43 -4.13
C SER A 460 29.25 -29.30 -2.76
N VAL A 461 30.11 -30.25 -2.38
CA VAL A 461 30.94 -30.12 -1.16
C VAL A 461 31.74 -28.82 -1.22
N GLY A 462 31.65 -28.02 -0.16
CA GLY A 462 32.20 -26.65 -0.12
C GLY A 462 31.20 -25.53 -0.40
N GLY A 463 30.04 -25.86 -0.99
CA GLY A 463 28.95 -24.92 -1.27
C GLY A 463 28.21 -24.49 0.00
N PRO A 464 27.57 -25.43 0.74
CA PRO A 464 26.86 -25.14 1.97
C PRO A 464 27.82 -24.65 3.06
N LYS A 465 27.56 -23.45 3.58
CA LYS A 465 28.48 -22.80 4.52
C LYS A 465 27.79 -21.71 5.35
N LEU A 466 28.39 -21.42 6.50
CA LEU A 466 28.03 -20.30 7.37
C LEU A 466 29.18 -19.30 7.40
N ILE A 467 28.90 -18.05 7.07
CA ILE A 467 29.91 -16.98 6.92
C ILE A 467 29.63 -15.88 7.95
N GLY A 468 30.64 -15.55 8.75
CA GLY A 468 30.60 -14.43 9.69
C GLY A 468 31.29 -13.20 9.10
N VAL A 469 30.64 -12.04 9.22
CA VAL A 469 31.13 -10.74 8.75
C VAL A 469 31.17 -9.76 9.92
N ASP A 470 32.33 -9.12 10.13
CA ASP A 470 32.40 -8.00 11.07
C ASP A 470 31.73 -6.77 10.46
N LEU A 471 30.70 -6.25 11.13
CA LEU A 471 29.97 -5.07 10.66
C LEU A 471 30.75 -3.77 10.82
N LYS A 472 31.86 -3.74 11.56
CA LYS A 472 32.69 -2.53 11.67
C LYS A 472 33.64 -2.39 10.47
N SER A 473 34.33 -3.46 10.11
CA SER A 473 35.24 -3.47 8.94
C SER A 473 34.54 -3.82 7.62
N ASN A 474 33.33 -4.40 7.66
CA ASN A 474 32.65 -5.06 6.54
C ASN A 474 33.47 -6.22 5.93
N SER A 475 34.37 -6.82 6.70
CA SER A 475 35.20 -7.94 6.23
C SER A 475 34.67 -9.28 6.76
N VAL A 476 34.75 -10.31 5.92
CA VAL A 476 34.53 -11.70 6.36
C VAL A 476 35.59 -12.08 7.39
N ILE A 477 35.14 -12.61 8.53
CA ILE A 477 35.98 -13.01 9.66
C ILE A 477 36.01 -14.52 9.87
N LYS A 478 35.05 -15.25 9.30
CA LYS A 478 34.94 -16.71 9.43
C LYS A 478 34.13 -17.30 8.28
N THR A 479 34.56 -18.44 7.77
CA THR A 479 33.77 -19.33 6.91
C THR A 479 33.80 -20.72 7.52
N ILE A 480 32.63 -21.29 7.81
CA ILE A 480 32.45 -22.66 8.30
C ILE A 480 31.77 -23.44 7.18
N VAL A 481 32.47 -24.40 6.59
CA VAL A 481 31.94 -25.27 5.53
C VAL A 481 31.33 -26.50 6.16
N PHE A 482 30.11 -26.86 5.75
CA PHE A 482 29.44 -28.04 6.27
C PHE A 482 29.89 -29.30 5.52
N PRO A 483 30.21 -30.40 6.25
CA PRO A 483 30.45 -31.68 5.60
C PRO A 483 29.15 -32.26 5.03
N ASP A 484 29.26 -33.12 4.02
CA ASP A 484 28.14 -33.79 3.34
C ASP A 484 27.38 -34.79 4.21
N THR A 485 27.89 -35.10 5.40
CA THR A 485 27.22 -35.87 6.44
C THR A 485 26.27 -35.02 7.30
N VAL A 486 26.40 -33.69 7.24
CA VAL A 486 25.61 -32.72 8.01
C VAL A 486 24.67 -31.95 7.08
N ALA A 487 25.22 -31.36 6.01
CA ALA A 487 24.46 -30.73 4.94
C ALA A 487 24.59 -31.58 3.68
N TYR A 488 23.58 -32.41 3.41
CA TYR A 488 23.58 -33.28 2.24
C TYR A 488 23.50 -32.47 0.94
N PRO A 489 23.84 -33.07 -0.22
CA PRO A 489 23.68 -32.41 -1.52
C PRO A 489 22.25 -31.92 -1.80
N ASP A 490 21.24 -32.57 -1.20
CA ASP A 490 19.82 -32.25 -1.27
C ASP A 490 19.28 -31.53 -0.02
N SER A 491 20.13 -31.13 0.93
CA SER A 491 19.77 -30.25 2.06
C SER A 491 19.40 -28.84 1.59
N TYR A 492 18.55 -28.15 2.34
CA TYR A 492 18.18 -26.75 2.10
C TYR A 492 18.15 -26.04 3.45
N LEU A 493 19.34 -25.62 3.88
CA LEU A 493 19.52 -24.93 5.15
C LEU A 493 18.74 -23.62 5.13
N ASN A 494 17.81 -23.43 6.07
CA ASN A 494 16.92 -22.29 6.04
C ASN A 494 17.30 -21.22 7.05
N ASP A 495 16.81 -21.31 8.28
CA ASP A 495 17.01 -20.29 9.30
C ASP A 495 18.07 -20.67 10.33
N VAL A 496 18.65 -19.66 10.98
CA VAL A 496 19.72 -19.83 11.97
C VAL A 496 19.51 -18.97 13.22
N ARG A 497 19.85 -19.49 14.40
CA ARG A 497 19.93 -18.71 15.65
C ARG A 497 21.22 -19.02 16.42
N PHE A 498 21.70 -18.04 17.18
CA PHE A 498 23.02 -18.07 17.81
C PHE A 498 22.91 -18.00 19.33
N ASP A 499 23.62 -18.89 20.01
CA ASP A 499 23.87 -18.80 21.44
C ASP A 499 25.36 -18.54 21.65
N LEU A 500 25.70 -17.35 22.15
CA LEU A 500 27.08 -16.92 22.34
C LEU A 500 27.62 -17.23 23.74
N ASN A 501 26.91 -18.04 24.55
CA ASN A 501 27.39 -18.44 25.86
C ASN A 501 28.71 -19.25 25.73
N PRO A 502 29.82 -18.77 26.32
CA PRO A 502 31.13 -19.40 26.15
C PRO A 502 31.26 -20.75 26.86
N ASN A 503 30.28 -21.17 27.66
CA ASN A 503 30.33 -22.42 28.41
C ASN A 503 29.65 -23.60 27.70
N LEU A 504 29.06 -23.39 26.52
CA LEU A 504 28.30 -24.43 25.81
C LEU A 504 29.20 -25.49 25.17
N THR A 505 30.36 -25.08 24.66
CA THR A 505 31.31 -25.96 23.99
C THR A 505 32.74 -25.64 24.43
N THR A 506 33.67 -26.53 24.12
CA THR A 506 35.09 -26.35 24.48
C THR A 506 35.77 -25.19 23.76
N SER A 507 35.21 -24.71 22.63
CA SER A 507 35.80 -23.60 21.88
C SER A 507 35.56 -22.23 22.53
N GLY A 508 34.50 -22.10 23.33
CA GLY A 508 34.10 -20.87 23.99
C GLY A 508 33.62 -19.75 23.06
N GLN A 509 33.31 -20.06 21.79
CA GLN A 509 32.84 -19.06 20.81
C GLN A 509 31.32 -19.10 20.58
N GLY A 510 30.61 -19.96 21.30
CA GLY A 510 29.17 -20.18 21.14
C GLY A 510 28.83 -21.17 20.02
N VAL A 511 27.53 -21.32 19.78
CA VAL A 511 26.96 -22.25 18.80
C VAL A 511 25.92 -21.58 17.91
N ALA A 512 25.72 -22.15 16.72
CA ALA A 512 24.57 -21.87 15.86
C ALA A 512 23.65 -23.09 15.78
N TYR A 513 22.35 -22.84 15.80
CA TYR A 513 21.30 -23.81 15.53
C TYR A 513 20.66 -23.48 14.19
N ILE A 514 20.56 -24.45 13.28
CA ILE A 514 20.12 -24.28 11.90
C ILE A 514 19.01 -25.27 11.59
N THR A 515 17.99 -24.85 10.84
CA THR A 515 16.96 -25.72 10.29
C THR A 515 17.31 -26.19 8.88
N ASP A 516 16.95 -27.43 8.55
CA ASP A 516 16.95 -27.95 7.18
C ASP A 516 15.50 -28.17 6.73
N SER A 517 15.05 -27.38 5.77
CA SER A 517 13.67 -27.33 5.28
C SER A 517 13.44 -28.18 4.02
N SER A 518 14.42 -28.99 3.61
CA SER A 518 14.42 -29.77 2.38
C SER A 518 13.13 -30.53 2.08
N ASN A 519 12.62 -30.33 0.86
CA ASN A 519 11.46 -31.05 0.33
C ASN A 519 11.78 -32.50 -0.06
N GLU A 520 13.07 -32.85 -0.17
CA GLU A 520 13.56 -34.18 -0.48
C GLU A 520 13.48 -35.15 0.72
N GLY A 521 13.00 -34.67 1.88
CA GLY A 521 12.69 -35.48 3.06
C GLY A 521 13.82 -35.62 4.08
N ARG A 522 14.96 -34.97 3.84
CA ARG A 522 16.14 -34.94 4.73
C ARG A 522 16.13 -33.76 5.70
N THR A 523 14.99 -33.48 6.30
CA THR A 523 14.84 -32.38 7.25
C THR A 523 15.52 -32.70 8.58
N GLY A 524 15.89 -31.67 9.35
CA GLY A 524 16.57 -31.84 10.62
C GLY A 524 16.94 -30.52 11.27
N LEU A 525 17.56 -30.63 12.46
CA LEU A 525 18.18 -29.52 13.17
C LEU A 525 19.70 -29.73 13.21
N ILE A 526 20.46 -28.73 12.81
CA ILE A 526 21.93 -28.78 12.78
C ILE A 526 22.47 -27.88 13.89
N THR A 527 23.45 -28.38 14.63
CA THR A 527 24.21 -27.60 15.62
C THR A 527 25.63 -27.42 15.12
N VAL A 528 26.18 -26.22 15.29
CA VAL A 528 27.51 -25.84 14.82
C VAL A 528 28.25 -25.14 15.95
N ASP A 529 29.44 -25.61 16.31
CA ASP A 529 30.36 -24.87 17.16
C ASP A 529 31.03 -23.77 16.32
N LEU A 530 30.85 -22.50 16.71
CA LEU A 530 31.34 -21.35 15.94
C LEU A 530 32.87 -21.20 15.96
N GLY A 531 33.52 -21.76 16.97
CA GLY A 531 34.97 -21.70 17.15
C GLY A 531 35.66 -22.79 16.34
N SER A 532 35.30 -24.05 16.59
CA SER A 532 35.91 -25.21 15.93
C SER A 532 35.41 -25.41 14.50
N GLY A 533 34.16 -24.99 14.20
CA GLY A 533 33.46 -25.30 12.96
C GLY A 533 32.91 -26.73 12.90
N GLU A 534 33.03 -27.50 13.99
CA GLU A 534 32.41 -28.83 14.08
C GLU A 534 30.89 -28.69 14.07
N SER A 535 30.22 -29.58 13.32
CA SER A 535 28.77 -29.56 13.17
C SER A 535 28.21 -30.97 13.17
N TRP A 536 26.98 -31.13 13.67
CA TRP A 536 26.25 -32.40 13.71
C TRP A 536 24.75 -32.14 13.62
N ARG A 537 23.97 -33.21 13.40
CA ARG A 537 22.54 -33.12 13.10
C ARG A 537 21.72 -33.96 14.06
N HIS A 538 20.53 -33.45 14.35
CA HIS A 538 19.50 -34.09 15.17
C HIS A 538 18.15 -34.08 14.47
N LEU A 539 17.27 -34.97 14.95
CA LEU A 539 15.90 -35.11 14.46
C LEU A 539 15.84 -35.41 12.96
N ASP A 540 16.86 -36.10 12.43
CA ASP A 540 16.95 -36.47 11.02
C ASP A 540 15.72 -37.24 10.55
N GLY A 541 14.94 -36.64 9.65
CA GLY A 541 13.72 -37.24 9.12
C GLY A 541 12.65 -37.52 10.19
N SER A 542 12.78 -36.90 11.36
CA SER A 542 11.80 -37.01 12.45
C SER A 542 10.47 -36.38 12.02
N PRO A 543 9.32 -36.93 12.44
CA PRO A 543 8.02 -36.32 12.13
C PRO A 543 7.88 -34.87 12.64
N TYR A 544 8.67 -34.46 13.65
CA TYR A 544 8.63 -33.09 14.19
C TYR A 544 9.27 -32.04 13.29
N VAL A 545 10.12 -32.44 12.34
CA VAL A 545 10.80 -31.55 11.39
C VAL A 545 10.31 -31.74 9.96
N GLN A 546 9.30 -32.58 9.75
CA GLN A 546 8.69 -32.82 8.44
C GLN A 546 7.36 -32.07 8.32
N GLY A 547 6.99 -31.73 7.08
CA GLY A 547 5.64 -31.27 6.76
C GLY A 547 4.63 -32.41 6.80
N ASP A 548 3.38 -32.10 7.15
CA ASP A 548 2.28 -33.07 7.11
C ASP A 548 1.95 -33.43 5.64
N ARG A 549 1.84 -34.72 5.32
CA ARG A 549 1.70 -35.21 3.93
C ARG A 549 0.50 -34.67 3.16
N GLN A 550 -0.57 -34.28 3.84
CA GLN A 550 -1.81 -33.75 3.25
C GLN A 550 -2.16 -32.37 3.81
N PHE A 551 -1.13 -31.59 4.10
CA PHE A 551 -1.29 -30.25 4.62
C PHE A 551 -1.84 -29.30 3.55
N LEU A 552 -3.02 -28.75 3.82
CA LEU A 552 -3.61 -27.69 3.00
C LEU A 552 -3.58 -26.37 3.78
N ALA A 553 -2.88 -25.41 3.20
CA ALA A 553 -2.75 -24.06 3.68
C ALA A 553 -3.76 -23.13 3.00
N PHE A 554 -4.13 -22.05 3.68
CA PHE A 554 -4.96 -21.00 3.12
C PHE A 554 -4.30 -19.63 3.27
N VAL A 555 -4.27 -18.82 2.22
CA VAL A 555 -3.89 -17.40 2.31
C VAL A 555 -4.99 -16.59 1.66
N TRP A 556 -5.53 -15.62 2.42
CA TRP A 556 -6.65 -14.76 2.01
C TRP A 556 -7.88 -15.55 1.53
N GLY A 557 -8.16 -16.68 2.20
CA GLY A 557 -9.28 -17.55 1.89
C GLY A 557 -9.09 -18.44 0.66
N ARG A 558 -7.90 -18.44 0.04
CA ARG A 558 -7.56 -19.32 -1.09
C ARG A 558 -6.64 -20.45 -0.65
N GLU A 559 -6.96 -21.66 -1.08
CA GLU A 559 -6.15 -22.85 -0.92
C GLU A 559 -4.81 -22.75 -1.67
N LEU A 560 -3.74 -23.28 -1.07
CA LEU A 560 -2.42 -23.30 -1.68
C LEU A 560 -1.97 -24.74 -1.95
N TYR A 561 -1.69 -25.03 -3.21
CA TYR A 561 -1.08 -26.29 -3.67
C TYR A 561 0.31 -26.01 -4.24
N ALA A 562 1.21 -27.00 -4.18
CA ALA A 562 2.47 -26.99 -4.90
C ALA A 562 2.29 -27.55 -6.32
N TYR A 563 2.77 -26.79 -7.30
CA TYR A 563 2.73 -27.13 -8.72
C TYR A 563 4.14 -27.29 -9.27
N HIS A 564 4.39 -28.42 -9.93
CA HIS A 564 5.64 -28.70 -10.63
C HIS A 564 5.33 -29.08 -12.09
N PRO A 565 6.09 -28.56 -13.07
CA PRO A 565 5.90 -28.91 -14.47
C PRO A 565 5.87 -30.42 -14.69
N GLY A 566 4.84 -30.90 -15.40
CA GLY A 566 4.67 -32.32 -15.74
C GLY A 566 4.27 -33.24 -14.58
N ARG A 567 3.95 -32.70 -13.40
CA ARG A 567 3.43 -33.47 -12.26
C ARG A 567 2.04 -32.99 -11.83
N PRO A 568 1.20 -33.86 -11.25
CA PRO A 568 -0.04 -33.44 -10.60
C PRO A 568 0.22 -32.41 -9.49
N ALA A 569 -0.77 -31.57 -9.21
CA ALA A 569 -0.76 -30.70 -8.04
C ALA A 569 -0.56 -31.53 -6.76
N SER A 570 0.19 -30.98 -5.81
CA SER A 570 0.57 -31.63 -4.56
C SER A 570 0.42 -30.68 -3.36
N PHE A 571 0.54 -31.21 -2.15
CA PHE A 571 0.42 -30.41 -0.92
C PHE A 571 1.73 -29.67 -0.59
N LEU A 572 1.63 -28.56 0.13
CA LEU A 572 2.81 -27.87 0.66
C LEU A 572 3.39 -28.69 1.80
N THR A 573 4.63 -29.16 1.63
CA THR A 573 5.28 -30.12 2.54
C THR A 573 6.63 -29.65 3.05
N PHE A 574 6.89 -28.35 2.97
CA PHE A 574 8.09 -27.69 3.49
C PHE A 574 8.36 -28.10 4.96
N GLY A 575 9.61 -28.48 5.22
CA GLY A 575 10.08 -28.99 6.50
C GLY A 575 10.20 -27.94 7.60
N ALA A 576 10.99 -28.27 8.62
CA ALA A 576 11.39 -27.34 9.67
C ALA A 576 12.05 -26.10 9.04
N ASP A 577 11.54 -24.94 9.41
CA ASP A 577 11.96 -23.65 8.86
C ASP A 577 12.22 -22.66 10.00
N GLY A 578 11.15 -22.06 10.52
CA GLY A 578 11.22 -21.14 11.65
C GLY A 578 11.88 -21.75 12.86
N ILE A 579 12.83 -20.99 13.40
CA ILE A 579 13.61 -21.33 14.58
C ILE A 579 13.82 -20.09 15.46
N ALA A 580 13.65 -20.26 16.76
CA ALA A 580 13.85 -19.20 17.74
C ALA A 580 14.54 -19.77 18.97
N LEU A 581 15.57 -19.09 19.46
CA LEU A 581 16.22 -19.44 20.72
C LEU A 581 15.51 -18.69 21.85
N GLY A 582 15.05 -19.41 22.88
CA GLY A 582 14.48 -18.77 24.07
C GLY A 582 15.44 -17.75 24.68
N ALA A 583 14.91 -16.70 25.31
CA ALA A 583 15.74 -15.60 25.82
C ALA A 583 16.78 -16.03 26.88
N ASP A 584 16.57 -17.19 27.51
CA ASP A 584 17.48 -17.83 28.47
C ASP A 584 18.48 -18.81 27.83
N GLY A 585 18.33 -19.12 26.54
CA GLY A 585 19.13 -20.12 25.82
C GLY A 585 18.80 -21.57 26.17
N GLU A 586 17.82 -21.86 27.05
CA GLU A 586 17.58 -23.21 27.54
C GLU A 586 16.78 -24.08 26.56
N LYS A 587 15.90 -23.44 25.77
CA LYS A 587 15.05 -24.10 24.78
C LYS A 587 15.22 -23.49 23.41
N LEU A 588 15.23 -24.37 22.41
CA LEU A 588 15.07 -24.01 21.02
C LEU A 588 13.62 -24.28 20.60
N TYR A 589 12.97 -23.27 20.06
CA TYR A 589 11.64 -23.34 19.47
C TYR A 589 11.77 -23.51 17.96
N PHE A 590 10.98 -24.41 17.38
CA PHE A 590 11.03 -24.68 15.95
C PHE A 590 9.68 -25.17 15.42
N GLY A 591 9.48 -25.09 14.11
CA GLY A 591 8.28 -25.60 13.47
C GLY A 591 8.43 -25.69 11.97
N GLY A 592 7.56 -26.46 11.32
CA GLY A 592 7.55 -26.56 9.87
C GLY A 592 6.57 -25.59 9.22
N VAL A 593 6.85 -25.19 7.97
CA VAL A 593 5.88 -24.45 7.16
C VAL A 593 4.73 -25.39 6.76
N GLY A 594 5.03 -26.66 6.46
CA GLY A 594 4.04 -27.68 6.09
C GLY A 594 3.21 -28.24 7.26
N ASN A 595 3.11 -27.54 8.40
CA ASN A 595 2.25 -27.92 9.53
C ASN A 595 1.90 -26.70 10.40
N ARG A 596 1.02 -26.89 11.39
CA ARG A 596 0.57 -25.81 12.30
C ARG A 596 1.20 -25.86 13.69
N TYR A 597 2.20 -26.69 13.95
CA TYR A 597 2.68 -26.92 15.32
C TYR A 597 3.90 -26.08 15.64
N LEU A 598 3.92 -25.52 16.86
CA LEU A 598 5.12 -24.98 17.48
C LEU A 598 5.70 -26.05 18.39
N TYR A 599 6.94 -26.45 18.12
CA TYR A 599 7.69 -27.40 18.94
C TYR A 599 8.76 -26.68 19.74
N SER A 600 9.20 -27.30 20.84
CA SER A 600 10.42 -26.93 21.52
C SER A 600 11.26 -28.15 21.88
N ILE A 601 12.56 -27.93 22.06
CA ILE A 601 13.51 -28.93 22.56
C ILE A 601 14.54 -28.23 23.46
N PRO A 602 14.93 -28.83 24.60
CA PRO A 602 16.02 -28.29 25.41
C PRO A 602 17.34 -28.26 24.62
N THR A 603 18.02 -27.12 24.56
CA THR A 603 19.26 -26.92 23.76
C THR A 603 20.36 -27.92 24.14
N LYS A 604 20.45 -28.30 25.42
CA LYS A 604 21.38 -29.36 25.90
C LYS A 604 21.22 -30.71 25.20
N ARG A 605 20.06 -31.01 24.60
CA ARG A 605 19.85 -32.23 23.81
C ARG A 605 20.40 -32.12 22.41
N LEU A 606 20.45 -30.90 21.87
CA LEU A 606 21.08 -30.60 20.60
C LEU A 606 22.59 -30.46 20.72
N LEU A 607 23.10 -30.11 21.90
CA LEU A 607 24.54 -30.04 22.18
C LEU A 607 25.21 -31.42 22.37
N ASP A 608 24.45 -32.47 22.71
CA ASP A 608 24.96 -33.83 22.89
C ASP A 608 25.17 -34.50 21.52
N ASN A 609 26.40 -34.82 21.16
CA ASN A 609 26.72 -35.57 19.93
C ASN A 609 27.17 -37.02 20.21
N GLY A 610 26.79 -37.58 21.36
CA GLY A 610 27.14 -38.96 21.72
C GLY A 610 26.30 -40.03 21.00
N PRO A 611 26.65 -41.32 21.10
CA PRO A 611 25.94 -42.41 20.40
C PRO A 611 24.44 -42.60 20.73
N THR A 612 23.94 -41.94 21.77
CA THR A 612 22.53 -42.03 22.22
C THR A 612 21.79 -40.70 22.12
N SER A 613 22.45 -39.66 21.59
CA SER A 613 21.93 -38.30 21.56
C SER A 613 20.63 -38.21 20.76
N GLU A 614 20.57 -38.86 19.62
CA GLU A 614 19.41 -38.78 18.73
C GLU A 614 18.11 -39.29 19.38
N ILE A 615 18.17 -40.46 20.03
CA ILE A 615 17.02 -41.01 20.74
C ILE A 615 16.59 -40.08 21.90
N LYS A 616 17.55 -39.47 22.59
CA LYS A 616 17.26 -38.50 23.67
C LYS A 616 16.69 -37.19 23.13
N ALA A 617 17.12 -36.74 21.96
CA ALA A 617 16.61 -35.55 21.31
C ALA A 617 15.15 -35.76 20.88
N GLN A 618 14.86 -36.86 20.18
CA GLN A 618 13.49 -37.20 19.75
C GLN A 618 12.54 -37.33 20.95
N ALA A 619 12.97 -37.97 22.03
CA ALA A 619 12.15 -38.13 23.24
C ALA A 619 11.94 -36.81 24.04
N ALA A 620 12.70 -35.75 23.73
CA ALA A 620 12.66 -34.48 24.44
C ALA A 620 11.88 -33.38 23.71
N VAL A 621 11.38 -33.65 22.50
CA VAL A 621 10.55 -32.69 21.76
C VAL A 621 9.20 -32.53 22.46
N VAL A 622 8.80 -31.27 22.64
CA VAL A 622 7.50 -30.89 23.22
C VAL A 622 6.70 -30.13 22.17
N THR A 623 5.42 -30.48 22.01
CA THR A 623 4.47 -29.66 21.26
C THR A 623 3.94 -28.57 22.20
N GLU A 624 4.33 -27.33 21.95
CA GLU A 624 4.00 -26.18 22.80
C GLU A 624 2.65 -25.55 22.43
N SER A 625 2.35 -25.41 21.13
CA SER A 625 1.13 -24.74 20.64
C SER A 625 0.81 -25.09 19.18
N GLN A 626 -0.29 -24.54 18.67
CA GLN A 626 -0.58 -24.42 17.24
C GLN A 626 -0.35 -22.97 16.75
N LYS A 627 0.69 -22.78 15.95
CA LYS A 627 1.19 -21.49 15.44
C LYS A 627 0.46 -20.96 14.20
N GLY A 628 -0.27 -21.81 13.49
CA GLY A 628 -0.79 -21.54 12.15
C GLY A 628 0.27 -21.76 11.05
N LEU A 629 0.02 -21.27 9.83
CA LEU A 629 1.01 -21.32 8.74
C LEU A 629 2.06 -20.23 8.95
N SER A 630 3.30 -20.62 9.16
CA SER A 630 4.37 -19.68 9.47
C SER A 630 5.72 -20.18 8.99
N ASP A 631 6.57 -19.21 8.65
CA ASP A 631 7.92 -19.38 8.12
C ASP A 631 8.91 -19.04 9.25
N GLY A 632 9.49 -17.85 9.30
CA GLY A 632 10.47 -17.45 10.31
C GLY A 632 9.89 -17.16 11.70
N PHE A 633 10.72 -17.38 12.73
CA PHE A 633 10.43 -17.09 14.15
C PHE A 633 11.46 -16.11 14.72
N GLU A 634 11.17 -15.45 15.85
CA GLU A 634 12.14 -14.64 16.58
C GLU A 634 11.80 -14.50 18.07
N THR A 635 12.80 -14.19 18.91
CA THR A 635 12.62 -13.95 20.35
C THR A 635 12.97 -12.54 20.77
N ASP A 636 12.24 -11.98 21.75
CA ASP A 636 12.57 -10.71 22.39
C ASP A 636 13.03 -10.87 23.85
N THR A 637 13.49 -9.78 24.45
CA THR A 637 13.91 -9.73 25.87
C THR A 637 12.80 -9.98 26.88
N ASN A 638 11.52 -9.99 26.48
CA ASN A 638 10.42 -10.40 27.35
C ASN A 638 10.26 -11.94 27.40
N GLY A 639 11.05 -12.67 26.59
CA GLY A 639 10.95 -14.13 26.46
C GLY A 639 9.81 -14.57 25.54
N PHE A 640 9.23 -13.67 24.74
CA PHE A 640 8.18 -14.01 23.80
C PHE A 640 8.75 -14.57 22.51
N ILE A 641 8.08 -15.58 21.95
CA ILE A 641 8.43 -16.20 20.68
C ILE A 641 7.45 -15.72 19.60
N TYR A 642 7.93 -14.88 18.70
CA TYR A 642 7.16 -14.34 17.57
C TYR A 642 7.26 -15.28 16.38
N HIS A 643 6.17 -15.38 15.62
CA HIS A 643 6.13 -16.13 14.37
C HIS A 643 5.06 -15.58 13.45
N GLY A 644 5.20 -15.83 12.15
CA GLY A 644 4.14 -15.54 11.18
C GLY A 644 2.84 -16.28 11.48
N ASN A 645 1.76 -15.86 10.84
CA ASN A 645 0.52 -16.62 10.66
C ASN A 645 -0.20 -16.10 9.40
N PHE A 646 0.16 -16.68 8.25
CA PHE A 646 -0.26 -16.19 6.92
C PHE A 646 -1.75 -16.40 6.68
N GLU A 647 -2.31 -17.46 7.28
CA GLU A 647 -3.73 -17.80 7.15
C GLU A 647 -4.63 -16.76 7.83
N ALA A 648 -4.08 -16.01 8.79
CA ALA A 648 -4.78 -14.99 9.55
C ALA A 648 -4.32 -13.55 9.20
N ASN A 649 -3.45 -13.36 8.20
CA ASN A 649 -2.82 -12.07 7.90
C ASN A 649 -2.10 -11.46 9.12
N ALA A 650 -1.42 -12.30 9.91
CA ALA A 650 -0.97 -11.93 11.24
C ALA A 650 0.49 -12.30 11.51
N VAL A 651 1.01 -11.68 12.55
CA VAL A 651 2.16 -12.14 13.34
C VAL A 651 1.58 -12.53 14.69
N ASN A 652 1.85 -13.76 15.10
CA ASN A 652 1.47 -14.30 16.39
C ASN A 652 2.63 -14.26 17.37
N VAL A 653 2.31 -14.43 18.65
CA VAL A 653 3.27 -14.50 19.74
C VAL A 653 2.90 -15.61 20.72
N PHE A 654 3.84 -16.50 20.95
CA PHE A 654 3.79 -17.52 21.99
C PHE A 654 4.48 -17.01 23.26
N ASN A 655 3.83 -17.23 24.40
CA ASN A 655 4.37 -16.89 25.72
C ASN A 655 4.74 -18.17 26.50
N PRO A 656 6.04 -18.50 26.61
CA PRO A 656 6.50 -19.66 27.36
C PRO A 656 6.08 -19.67 28.83
N ALA A 657 5.90 -18.50 29.45
CA ALA A 657 5.59 -18.41 30.88
C ALA A 657 4.19 -18.93 31.23
N ASN A 658 3.25 -18.93 30.28
CA ASN A 658 1.88 -19.38 30.51
C ASN A 658 1.32 -20.30 29.41
N GLY A 659 2.12 -20.60 28.38
CA GLY A 659 1.76 -21.49 27.28
C GLY A 659 0.73 -20.94 26.29
N THR A 660 0.47 -19.62 26.26
CA THR A 660 -0.54 -19.07 25.34
C THR A 660 0.07 -18.55 24.05
N ASP A 661 -0.57 -18.89 22.93
CA ASP A 661 -0.30 -18.36 21.59
C ASP A 661 -1.47 -17.45 21.18
N ARG A 662 -1.14 -16.25 20.70
CA ARG A 662 -2.14 -15.22 20.37
C ARG A 662 -1.64 -14.33 19.25
N VAL A 663 -2.58 -13.68 18.58
CA VAL A 663 -2.28 -12.61 17.63
C VAL A 663 -1.56 -11.47 18.34
N PHE A 664 -0.34 -11.16 17.90
CA PHE A 664 0.39 -9.97 18.32
C PHE A 664 -0.01 -8.78 17.46
N LEU A 665 -0.04 -8.99 16.15
CA LEU A 665 -0.34 -7.99 15.12
C LEU A 665 -1.13 -8.67 14.01
N ARG A 666 -2.13 -7.99 13.47
CA ARG A 666 -2.85 -8.40 12.27
C ARG A 666 -3.08 -7.20 11.37
N ASP A 667 -2.81 -7.36 10.07
CA ASP A 667 -3.05 -6.33 9.07
C ASP A 667 -3.30 -6.99 7.70
N PRO A 668 -4.29 -6.55 6.90
CA PRO A 668 -4.63 -7.19 5.63
C PRO A 668 -3.48 -7.19 4.61
N ARG A 669 -2.48 -6.30 4.77
CA ARG A 669 -1.28 -6.25 3.92
C ARG A 669 -0.35 -7.44 4.11
N ILE A 670 -0.42 -8.14 5.24
CA ILE A 670 0.41 -9.32 5.54
C ILE A 670 -0.13 -10.52 4.74
N ASN A 671 0.71 -11.08 3.88
CA ASN A 671 0.41 -12.26 3.07
C ASN A 671 1.39 -13.41 3.33
N TRP A 672 2.67 -13.10 3.54
CA TRP A 672 3.74 -14.06 3.80
C TRP A 672 4.86 -13.36 4.56
N ALA A 673 4.70 -13.28 5.88
CA ALA A 673 5.72 -12.73 6.78
C ALA A 673 6.82 -13.78 6.99
N ASP A 674 7.94 -13.63 6.29
CA ASP A 674 8.97 -14.66 6.21
C ASP A 674 9.93 -14.55 7.41
N THR A 675 11.10 -13.94 7.22
CA THR A 675 12.11 -13.84 8.28
C THR A 675 11.82 -12.69 9.23
N PHE A 676 12.02 -12.92 10.52
CA PHE A 676 11.88 -11.91 11.56
C PHE A 676 13.24 -11.50 12.14
N SER A 677 13.38 -10.22 12.49
CA SER A 677 14.54 -9.68 13.22
C SER A 677 14.07 -8.70 14.28
N VAL A 678 14.24 -9.08 15.55
CA VAL A 678 14.08 -8.16 16.67
C VAL A 678 15.34 -7.29 16.79
N ALA A 679 15.13 -5.98 16.84
CA ALA A 679 16.20 -4.99 16.87
C ALA A 679 16.31 -4.30 18.23
N THR A 680 17.44 -3.63 18.45
CA THR A 680 17.72 -2.89 19.69
C THR A 680 16.90 -1.61 19.84
N ASP A 681 16.22 -1.17 18.78
CA ASP A 681 15.30 -0.02 18.78
C ASP A 681 13.90 -0.37 19.33
N GLY A 682 13.68 -1.62 19.73
CA GLY A 682 12.42 -2.10 20.29
C GLY A 682 11.37 -2.47 19.24
N PHE A 683 11.77 -2.64 17.98
CA PHE A 683 10.90 -3.12 16.92
C PHE A 683 11.25 -4.54 16.50
N ILE A 684 10.22 -5.26 16.05
CA ILE A 684 10.38 -6.46 15.24
C ILE A 684 10.20 -6.11 13.77
N TYR A 685 11.17 -6.49 12.96
CA TYR A 685 11.19 -6.31 11.50
C TYR A 685 10.86 -7.64 10.84
N PHE A 686 10.14 -7.61 9.72
CA PHE A 686 9.94 -8.81 8.91
C PHE A 686 9.69 -8.47 7.44
N THR A 687 10.17 -9.36 6.58
CA THR A 687 9.89 -9.32 5.14
C THR A 687 8.47 -9.82 4.87
N ASN A 688 7.76 -9.17 3.96
CA ASN A 688 6.47 -9.61 3.45
C ASN A 688 6.60 -9.84 1.94
N ASN A 689 6.91 -11.08 1.57
CA ASN A 689 7.53 -11.40 0.29
C ASN A 689 6.58 -11.95 -0.78
N GLN A 690 5.32 -12.24 -0.47
CA GLN A 690 4.37 -12.76 -1.44
C GLN A 690 4.68 -14.18 -1.96
N LEU A 691 5.38 -15.04 -1.21
CA LEU A 691 5.67 -16.43 -1.66
C LEU A 691 4.39 -17.18 -2.08
N ALA A 692 3.28 -16.99 -1.36
CA ALA A 692 1.95 -17.51 -1.70
C ALA A 692 1.48 -17.22 -3.13
N PHE A 693 2.03 -16.19 -3.80
CA PHE A 693 1.68 -15.77 -5.15
C PHE A 693 2.71 -16.18 -6.22
N GLY A 694 3.75 -16.93 -5.83
CA GLY A 694 4.80 -17.39 -6.74
C GLY A 694 4.35 -18.51 -7.69
N PRO A 695 5.10 -18.75 -8.77
CA PRO A 695 4.74 -19.70 -9.84
C PRO A 695 4.77 -21.18 -9.41
N SER A 696 5.43 -21.48 -8.30
CA SER A 696 5.40 -22.82 -7.67
C SER A 696 4.09 -23.09 -6.92
N ILE A 697 3.32 -22.05 -6.58
CA ILE A 697 2.04 -22.13 -5.88
C ILE A 697 0.87 -21.78 -6.82
N PHE A 698 1.13 -20.97 -7.84
CA PHE A 698 0.19 -20.67 -8.91
C PHE A 698 0.64 -21.28 -10.23
N PRO A 699 -0.11 -22.22 -10.82
CA PRO A 699 0.37 -23.12 -11.85
C PRO A 699 1.12 -22.42 -12.99
N GLY A 700 2.45 -22.37 -12.88
CA GLY A 700 3.37 -21.75 -13.85
C GLY A 700 3.21 -20.23 -14.03
N THR A 701 2.42 -19.55 -13.20
CA THR A 701 2.13 -18.12 -13.32
C THR A 701 2.63 -17.38 -12.09
N ASP A 702 3.59 -16.48 -12.28
CA ASP A 702 4.03 -15.60 -11.19
C ASP A 702 3.04 -14.45 -11.01
N LEU A 703 2.29 -14.47 -9.92
CA LEU A 703 1.34 -13.41 -9.55
C LEU A 703 1.89 -12.45 -8.49
N ARG A 704 3.14 -12.63 -8.08
CA ARG A 704 3.84 -11.69 -7.21
C ARG A 704 3.92 -10.33 -7.90
N GLN A 705 3.65 -9.27 -7.15
CA GLN A 705 3.71 -7.90 -7.66
C GLN A 705 4.75 -7.10 -6.90
N ARG A 706 5.68 -6.50 -7.65
CA ARG A 706 6.60 -5.52 -7.09
C ARG A 706 5.85 -4.21 -6.81
N PRO A 707 6.26 -3.45 -5.78
CA PRO A 707 7.35 -3.76 -4.85
C PRO A 707 6.98 -4.79 -3.77
N PHE A 708 7.95 -5.59 -3.33
CA PHE A 708 7.84 -6.33 -2.06
C PHE A 708 8.11 -5.39 -0.89
N SER A 709 7.78 -5.80 0.34
CA SER A 709 7.84 -4.88 1.48
C SER A 709 8.63 -5.45 2.65
N LEU A 710 9.40 -4.58 3.30
CA LEU A 710 9.89 -4.78 4.65
C LEU A 710 8.99 -3.99 5.60
N PHE A 711 8.40 -4.66 6.57
CA PHE A 711 7.62 -4.01 7.61
C PHE A 711 8.30 -4.08 8.97
N ARG A 712 7.84 -3.24 9.89
CA ARG A 712 8.13 -3.36 11.32
C ARG A 712 6.90 -3.06 12.17
N ALA A 713 6.94 -3.53 13.41
CA ALA A 713 5.97 -3.19 14.44
C ALA A 713 6.65 -3.06 15.81
N GLN A 714 6.11 -2.19 16.66
CA GLN A 714 6.65 -1.93 18.00
C GLN A 714 6.40 -3.13 18.91
N LEU A 715 7.44 -3.62 19.59
CA LEU A 715 7.34 -4.70 20.57
C LEU A 715 6.62 -4.24 21.85
N PRO A 716 5.88 -5.14 22.53
CA PRO A 716 5.21 -4.82 23.77
C PRO A 716 6.22 -4.69 24.93
N ASN A 717 5.82 -4.00 26.00
CA ASN A 717 6.56 -3.95 27.28
C ASN A 717 8.03 -3.51 27.18
N GLY A 718 8.41 -2.76 26.14
CA GLY A 718 9.81 -2.38 25.92
C GLY A 718 10.72 -3.54 25.51
N GLY A 719 10.14 -4.60 24.92
CA GLY A 719 10.89 -5.72 24.35
C GLY A 719 11.91 -5.24 23.33
N SER A 720 13.07 -5.87 23.31
CA SER A 720 14.19 -5.56 22.41
C SER A 720 14.99 -6.82 22.11
N LYS A 721 16.09 -6.67 21.37
CA LYS A 721 16.98 -7.78 21.00
C LYS A 721 17.60 -8.44 22.23
N VAL A 722 17.51 -9.77 22.32
CA VAL A 722 18.16 -10.56 23.37
C VAL A 722 19.69 -10.40 23.25
N GLY A 723 20.32 -9.99 24.34
CA GLY A 723 21.78 -9.90 24.44
C GLY A 723 22.43 -11.27 24.67
N SER A 724 23.75 -11.35 24.59
CA SER A 724 24.48 -12.52 25.09
C SER A 724 24.34 -12.59 26.62
N SER A 725 23.91 -13.73 27.14
CA SER A 725 23.89 -14.04 28.58
C SER A 725 25.29 -14.22 29.17
#